data_AF-A0A7Y9SP67-F1
#
_entry.id   AF-A0A7Y9SP67-F1
#
_cell.length_a   1.000
_cell.length_b   1.000
_cell.length_c   1.000
_cell.angle_alpha   90.00
_cell.angle_beta   90.00
_cell.angle_gamma   90.00
#
_symmetry.space_group_name_H-M   'P 1'
#
loop_
_entity.id
_entity.type
_entity.pdbx_description
1 polymer ?
#
loop_
_entity_poly.entity_id
_entity_poly.type
_entity_poly.pdbx_seq_one_letter_code
_entity_poly.pdbx_strand_id
1 'polypeptide(L)'
;MRHVQTDALSIDLPDRFSAVRQIGQCIKAAYPVADDEVSLGIVIVRHKTPHDAAADPWAHFRTECRTRRGDVELLSEQALDIDGHAALRIASQGNGYAYLFVMVQLDDALYLDIVGDCPAGTEAEHFPVLDAALRSLRVTGDPAAALAAHETWMQDMFGGDEDEEDADDAHPAPVAAPAEPFRIPEDGVEVFQIDDLAFDFPRETAPSIGTASSTGGELSIDLQARARKADAAARPHLVDEAKVYFRFSVKGIHHAGIPTGRIRFEDDRAPDQQAYLWSGGLRHDLKLWGELVLEQGWVGFSGYLQADGAGPRYPVRIARKLAMHALDWSHYRFTSMDELASAPPGVPRHVHLTNLAGPTLPHALYAYPALRSLSLYYDDDAIAASGVRELPDAVAGLSNLEDLTIVRASALEQLPAALGSLRGLQRLHITGTGIRTLPPQLLSLPLVYCVLDNNALAQLPEAPFPATLKTLSLSRNRLQTVPASVAALPALQRLDLTHNPLTALPAGLERIERLELELPKKHALLDYRYKGADGQGTIAFDDATFFARNDATLAGQLEEALASDAQWTPYRSGMQALAWHAVALATDAPDDYRARGNTRFGGLPDLPPDMPYPRHTDADGSTRPMQFIAQLDCAQLAPLQRYLPRTGVLYFFISDQEDLAPRVFHYDGPNDALQTAADLTRDAAQIDGMEDDSLPYRASATAWISVPHFYSDEAYYQGAAEGLDGLEDAYELVEALRDRLAAQSTVKPVHGVNSHVFKQHDTPLSEAANRLRGRAEDFMVLLRVASDPHPGFCFWDAGELYFVIHKSDLAKRDFSNVYCGLESS
;
A
#
# COMPACT_ATOMS: atom_id res chain seq x y z
N MET A 1 4.85 -16.94 -41.48
CA MET A 1 4.91 -15.82 -40.52
C MET A 1 3.55 -15.13 -40.52
N ARG A 2 3.12 -14.63 -39.37
CA ARG A 2 1.88 -13.88 -39.20
C ARG A 2 2.19 -12.39 -39.14
N HIS A 3 1.65 -11.64 -40.10
CA HIS A 3 1.78 -10.19 -40.14
C HIS A 3 0.83 -9.53 -39.12
N VAL A 4 1.34 -8.62 -38.31
CA VAL A 4 0.57 -7.79 -37.36
C VAL A 4 0.89 -6.34 -37.65
N GLN A 5 -0.12 -5.48 -37.67
CA GLN A 5 0.05 -4.06 -37.98
C GLN A 5 -0.80 -3.19 -37.05
N THR A 6 -0.14 -2.28 -36.33
CA THR A 6 -0.75 -1.16 -35.61
C THR A 6 -0.71 0.11 -36.46
N ASP A 7 -1.23 1.21 -35.93
CA ASP A 7 -1.15 2.51 -36.62
C ASP A 7 0.30 3.02 -36.72
N ALA A 8 1.20 2.54 -35.86
CA ALA A 8 2.61 2.94 -35.84
C ALA A 8 3.59 1.87 -36.34
N LEU A 9 3.28 0.57 -36.19
CA LEU A 9 4.24 -0.52 -36.35
C LEU A 9 3.67 -1.66 -37.18
N SER A 10 4.54 -2.44 -37.83
CA SER A 10 4.19 -3.77 -38.32
C SER A 10 5.28 -4.79 -37.98
N ILE A 11 4.91 -6.05 -37.77
CA ILE A 11 5.85 -7.13 -37.44
C ILE A 11 5.36 -8.45 -38.03
N ASP A 12 6.29 -9.23 -38.58
CA ASP A 12 6.02 -10.59 -39.03
C ASP A 12 6.47 -11.60 -37.98
N LEU A 13 5.53 -12.11 -37.20
CA LEU A 13 5.80 -13.08 -36.16
C LEU A 13 6.02 -14.48 -36.79
N PRO A 14 7.09 -15.21 -36.43
CA PRO A 14 7.26 -16.62 -36.82
C PRO A 14 6.02 -17.46 -36.53
N ASP A 15 5.74 -18.47 -37.36
CA ASP A 15 4.51 -19.29 -37.26
C ASP A 15 4.36 -20.04 -35.92
N ARG A 16 5.44 -20.10 -35.11
CA ARG A 16 5.39 -20.60 -33.74
C ARG A 16 4.48 -19.75 -32.86
N PHE A 17 4.43 -18.42 -33.02
CA PHE A 17 3.56 -17.51 -32.26
C PHE A 17 2.08 -17.78 -32.56
N SER A 18 1.45 -18.55 -31.68
CA SER A 18 0.05 -18.97 -31.84
C SER A 18 -0.94 -17.98 -31.21
N ALA A 19 -0.54 -17.30 -30.14
CA ALA A 19 -1.35 -16.27 -29.48
C ALA A 19 -0.79 -14.90 -29.84
N VAL A 20 -1.56 -14.07 -30.55
CA VAL A 20 -1.13 -12.72 -30.93
C VAL A 20 -2.29 -11.77 -30.70
N ARG A 21 -2.09 -10.78 -29.83
CA ARG A 21 -3.05 -9.75 -29.44
C ARG A 21 -2.47 -8.38 -29.75
N GLN A 22 -3.32 -7.52 -30.30
CA GLN A 22 -3.05 -6.11 -30.49
C GLN A 22 -4.07 -5.34 -29.66
N ILE A 23 -3.60 -4.49 -28.75
CA ILE A 23 -4.44 -3.62 -27.92
C ILE A 23 -3.96 -2.19 -28.15
N GLY A 24 -4.71 -1.43 -28.95
CA GLY A 24 -4.26 -0.14 -29.47
C GLY A 24 -2.91 -0.26 -30.17
N GLN A 25 -1.88 0.41 -29.62
CA GLN A 25 -0.51 0.38 -30.14
C GLN A 25 0.38 -0.71 -29.54
N CYS A 26 -0.13 -1.51 -28.60
CA CYS A 26 0.61 -2.59 -27.96
C CYS A 26 0.42 -3.91 -28.71
N ILE A 27 1.51 -4.67 -28.94
CA ILE A 27 1.46 -6.02 -29.52
C ILE A 27 1.96 -7.01 -28.46
N LYS A 28 1.17 -8.02 -28.13
CA LYS A 28 1.60 -9.16 -27.31
C LYS A 28 1.47 -10.44 -28.12
N ALA A 29 2.53 -11.21 -28.19
CA ALA A 29 2.58 -12.48 -28.88
C ALA A 29 3.17 -13.55 -27.97
N ALA A 30 2.61 -14.75 -27.96
CA ALA A 30 3.15 -15.86 -27.20
C ALA A 30 2.99 -17.19 -27.95
N TYR A 31 3.82 -18.17 -27.58
CA TYR A 31 3.61 -19.56 -27.96
C TYR A 31 3.95 -20.54 -26.84
N PRO A 32 3.13 -21.58 -26.66
CA PRO A 32 3.28 -22.51 -25.56
C PRO A 32 4.45 -23.49 -25.76
N VAL A 33 5.29 -23.60 -24.74
CA VAL A 33 6.27 -24.68 -24.54
C VAL A 33 5.68 -25.70 -23.54
N ALA A 34 6.41 -26.75 -23.14
CA ALA A 34 5.81 -27.93 -22.52
C ALA A 34 4.99 -27.64 -21.24
N ASP A 35 5.54 -26.87 -20.31
CA ASP A 35 4.93 -26.53 -19.02
C ASP A 35 4.80 -25.01 -18.77
N ASP A 36 5.01 -24.20 -19.82
CA ASP A 36 4.98 -22.73 -19.75
C ASP A 36 4.79 -22.12 -21.16
N GLU A 37 4.98 -20.82 -21.33
CA GLU A 37 5.00 -20.15 -22.63
C GLU A 37 6.24 -19.31 -22.90
N VAL A 38 6.46 -19.03 -24.18
CA VAL A 38 7.41 -18.02 -24.64
C VAL A 38 6.62 -16.80 -25.05
N SER A 39 6.85 -15.67 -24.42
CA SER A 39 6.12 -14.43 -24.65
C SER A 39 6.99 -13.37 -25.36
N LEU A 40 6.33 -12.39 -25.98
CA LEU A 40 6.88 -11.21 -26.64
C LEU A 40 5.86 -10.08 -26.57
N GLY A 41 6.07 -9.11 -25.70
CA GLY A 41 5.31 -7.86 -25.63
C GLY A 41 6.09 -6.71 -26.26
N ILE A 42 5.41 -5.85 -27.02
CA ILE A 42 5.93 -4.64 -27.64
C ILE A 42 4.98 -3.51 -27.24
N VAL A 43 5.52 -2.45 -26.66
CA VAL A 43 4.77 -1.23 -26.30
C VAL A 43 5.53 0.01 -26.75
N ILE A 44 4.80 1.05 -27.14
CA ILE A 44 5.39 2.36 -27.46
C ILE A 44 5.40 3.19 -26.19
N VAL A 45 6.56 3.72 -25.82
CA VAL A 45 6.77 4.44 -24.57
C VAL A 45 7.34 5.82 -24.87
N ARG A 46 6.85 6.85 -24.18
CA ARG A 46 7.52 8.16 -24.12
C ARG A 46 8.65 8.09 -23.12
N HIS A 47 9.80 8.64 -23.48
CA HIS A 47 10.77 9.04 -22.47
C HIS A 47 10.05 9.97 -21.47
N LYS A 48 10.08 9.62 -20.18
CA LYS A 48 9.16 10.17 -19.18
C LYS A 48 9.27 11.69 -18.99
N THR A 49 10.32 12.36 -19.49
CA THR A 49 10.36 13.83 -19.72
C THR A 49 11.46 14.23 -20.73
N PRO A 50 11.39 15.42 -21.38
CA PRO A 50 12.43 15.91 -22.30
C PRO A 50 13.81 16.19 -21.65
N HIS A 51 13.96 16.02 -20.33
CA HIS A 51 15.25 16.12 -19.64
C HIS A 51 16.08 14.83 -19.67
N ASP A 52 15.48 13.69 -20.01
CA ASP A 52 16.22 12.46 -20.31
C ASP A 52 16.96 12.51 -21.66
N ALA A 53 16.76 13.57 -22.46
CA ALA A 53 17.42 13.75 -23.76
C ALA A 53 18.95 13.89 -23.69
N ALA A 54 19.56 13.96 -22.49
CA ALA A 54 21.00 13.95 -22.29
C ALA A 54 21.54 12.66 -21.63
N ALA A 55 20.68 11.83 -21.04
CA ALA A 55 21.06 10.52 -20.53
C ALA A 55 21.07 9.54 -21.71
N ASP A 56 22.15 8.77 -21.87
CA ASP A 56 22.21 7.72 -22.88
C ASP A 56 21.01 6.78 -22.66
N PRO A 57 19.97 6.78 -23.52
CA PRO A 57 18.77 5.98 -23.28
C PRO A 57 19.13 4.49 -23.23
N TRP A 58 20.22 4.11 -23.91
CA TRP A 58 20.77 2.76 -23.85
C TRP A 58 21.30 2.39 -22.46
N ALA A 59 21.81 3.36 -21.68
CA ALA A 59 22.30 3.13 -20.32
C ALA A 59 21.13 2.96 -19.33
N HIS A 60 20.09 3.77 -19.43
CA HIS A 60 18.88 3.62 -18.61
C HIS A 60 18.22 2.26 -18.84
N PHE A 61 18.05 1.88 -20.11
CA PHE A 61 17.49 0.58 -20.47
C PHE A 61 18.29 -0.59 -19.89
N ARG A 62 19.64 -0.53 -19.88
CA ARG A 62 20.48 -1.56 -19.25
C ARG A 62 20.25 -1.72 -17.75
N THR A 63 20.00 -0.63 -17.05
CA THR A 63 19.73 -0.64 -15.61
C THR A 63 18.34 -1.21 -15.32
N GLU A 64 17.32 -0.73 -16.03
CA GLU A 64 15.93 -1.19 -15.86
C GLU A 64 15.80 -2.71 -16.08
N CYS A 65 16.48 -3.25 -17.09
CA CYS A 65 16.46 -4.69 -17.39
C CYS A 65 16.91 -5.58 -16.22
N ARG A 66 17.72 -5.07 -15.29
CA ARG A 66 18.27 -5.87 -14.17
C ARG A 66 17.32 -5.95 -12.97
N THR A 67 16.36 -5.05 -12.86
CA THR A 67 15.50 -4.90 -11.67
C THR A 67 14.03 -5.08 -11.97
N ARG A 68 13.59 -4.87 -13.23
CA ARG A 68 12.17 -4.88 -13.64
C ARG A 68 11.42 -6.19 -13.37
N ARG A 69 12.11 -7.32 -13.23
CA ARG A 69 11.52 -8.64 -12.93
C ARG A 69 12.12 -9.27 -11.66
N GLY A 70 12.54 -8.41 -10.72
CA GLY A 70 13.38 -8.80 -9.59
C GLY A 70 14.85 -8.97 -10.02
N ASP A 71 15.70 -9.46 -9.11
CA ASP A 71 17.12 -9.68 -9.40
C ASP A 71 17.31 -10.77 -10.47
N VAL A 72 17.74 -10.34 -11.66
CA VAL A 72 18.04 -11.22 -12.80
C VAL A 72 19.52 -11.17 -13.18
N GLU A 73 20.10 -12.33 -13.48
CA GLU A 73 21.47 -12.48 -13.95
C GLU A 73 21.58 -12.10 -15.44
N LEU A 74 22.49 -11.19 -15.79
CA LEU A 74 22.73 -10.80 -17.18
C LEU A 74 23.40 -11.94 -17.97
N LEU A 75 22.77 -12.41 -19.05
CA LEU A 75 23.32 -13.44 -19.92
C LEU A 75 24.11 -12.86 -21.10
N SER A 76 23.56 -11.86 -21.78
CA SER A 76 24.21 -11.25 -22.95
C SER A 76 23.64 -9.87 -23.27
N GLU A 77 24.46 -9.01 -23.86
CA GLU A 77 24.04 -7.72 -24.41
C GLU A 77 24.52 -7.61 -25.87
N GLN A 78 23.65 -7.11 -26.74
CA GLN A 78 23.95 -6.94 -28.16
C GLN A 78 23.27 -5.71 -28.74
N ALA A 79 24.05 -4.83 -29.37
CA ALA A 79 23.50 -3.76 -30.21
C ALA A 79 22.94 -4.33 -31.52
N LEU A 80 21.78 -3.85 -31.93
CA LEU A 80 21.03 -4.24 -33.12
C LEU A 80 20.65 -3.00 -33.95
N ASP A 81 20.27 -3.26 -35.20
CA ASP A 81 19.58 -2.30 -36.06
C ASP A 81 18.23 -2.93 -36.43
N ILE A 82 17.14 -2.24 -36.14
CA ILE A 82 15.78 -2.68 -36.45
C ILE A 82 15.11 -1.59 -37.29
N ASP A 83 14.92 -1.88 -38.58
CA ASP A 83 14.35 -0.97 -39.58
C ASP A 83 15.09 0.39 -39.70
N GLY A 84 16.41 0.39 -39.53
CA GLY A 84 17.22 1.62 -39.56
C GLY A 84 17.24 2.41 -38.26
N HIS A 85 16.57 1.89 -37.21
CA HIS A 85 16.63 2.43 -35.86
C HIS A 85 17.65 1.67 -35.03
N ALA A 86 18.42 2.41 -34.23
CA ALA A 86 19.32 1.80 -33.25
C ALA A 86 18.49 1.03 -32.22
N ALA A 87 18.96 -0.16 -31.86
CA ALA A 87 18.33 -1.03 -30.88
C ALA A 87 19.36 -1.69 -29.96
N LEU A 88 18.97 -2.03 -28.74
CA LEU A 88 19.79 -2.76 -27.79
C LEU A 88 19.01 -3.92 -27.23
N ARG A 89 19.57 -5.11 -27.38
CA ARG A 89 19.01 -6.37 -26.93
C ARG A 89 19.80 -6.87 -25.73
N ILE A 90 19.11 -7.12 -24.63
CA ILE A 90 19.64 -7.62 -23.37
C ILE A 90 18.91 -8.91 -23.02
N ALA A 91 19.68 -9.99 -22.87
CA ALA A 91 19.18 -11.24 -22.35
C ALA A 91 19.59 -11.40 -20.88
N SER A 92 18.66 -11.82 -20.03
CA SER A 92 18.90 -12.07 -18.60
C SER A 92 18.12 -13.29 -18.12
N GLN A 93 18.40 -13.78 -16.91
CA GLN A 93 17.73 -14.94 -16.32
C GLN A 93 17.54 -14.78 -14.82
N GLY A 94 16.35 -15.08 -14.31
CA GLY A 94 16.05 -15.06 -12.88
C GLY A 94 14.62 -15.54 -12.61
N ASN A 95 14.31 -15.88 -11.36
CA ASN A 95 12.96 -16.29 -10.93
C ASN A 95 12.33 -17.44 -11.73
N GLY A 96 13.15 -18.33 -12.32
CA GLY A 96 12.69 -19.46 -13.13
C GLY A 96 12.53 -19.18 -14.63
N TYR A 97 12.83 -17.96 -15.08
CA TYR A 97 12.67 -17.51 -16.46
C TYR A 97 13.93 -16.89 -17.03
N ALA A 98 14.00 -16.81 -18.36
CA ALA A 98 14.97 -16.07 -19.11
C ALA A 98 14.28 -15.02 -19.96
N TYR A 99 14.72 -13.78 -19.82
CA TYR A 99 14.11 -12.60 -20.40
C TYR A 99 14.96 -12.08 -21.55
N LEU A 100 14.29 -11.58 -22.58
CA LEU A 100 14.84 -10.88 -23.71
C LEU A 100 14.24 -9.47 -23.78
N PHE A 101 14.95 -8.52 -23.20
CA PHE A 101 14.59 -7.11 -23.25
C PHE A 101 15.21 -6.47 -24.49
N VAL A 102 14.41 -5.77 -25.29
CA VAL A 102 14.90 -4.99 -26.43
C VAL A 102 14.29 -3.60 -26.42
N MET A 103 15.16 -2.59 -26.46
CA MET A 103 14.74 -1.23 -26.73
C MET A 103 15.05 -0.90 -28.19
N VAL A 104 14.09 -0.29 -28.90
CA VAL A 104 14.28 0.27 -30.24
C VAL A 104 14.02 1.76 -30.19
N GLN A 105 15.03 2.58 -30.46
CA GLN A 105 14.89 4.03 -30.37
C GLN A 105 14.26 4.58 -31.65
N LEU A 106 13.02 5.09 -31.55
CA LEU A 106 12.26 5.59 -32.69
C LEU A 106 12.66 7.03 -33.03
N ASP A 107 12.76 7.87 -32.00
CA ASP A 107 13.28 9.23 -32.08
C ASP A 107 13.87 9.66 -30.71
N ASP A 108 14.04 10.97 -30.49
CA ASP A 108 14.61 11.52 -29.26
C ASP A 108 13.65 11.46 -28.05
N ALA A 109 12.36 11.22 -28.29
CA ALA A 109 11.30 11.23 -27.27
C ALA A 109 10.55 9.89 -27.14
N LEU A 110 10.68 8.98 -28.11
CA LEU A 110 9.94 7.73 -28.19
C LEU A 110 10.87 6.54 -28.44
N TYR A 111 10.56 5.45 -27.76
CA TYR A 111 11.16 4.15 -28.03
C TYR A 111 10.11 3.04 -27.94
N LEU A 112 10.44 1.91 -28.55
CA LEU A 112 9.73 0.66 -28.32
C LEU A 112 10.39 -0.08 -27.18
N ASP A 113 9.60 -0.42 -26.19
CA ASP A 113 9.98 -1.32 -25.12
C ASP A 113 9.43 -2.71 -25.44
N ILE A 114 10.36 -3.64 -25.64
CA ILE A 114 10.05 -4.99 -26.08
C ILE A 114 10.55 -5.97 -25.04
N VAL A 115 9.66 -6.79 -24.51
CA VAL A 115 10.00 -7.82 -23.52
C VAL A 115 9.54 -9.15 -24.05
N GLY A 116 10.48 -10.04 -24.35
CA GLY A 116 10.19 -11.44 -24.50
C GLY A 116 10.67 -12.23 -23.29
N ASP A 117 10.08 -13.39 -23.05
CA ASP A 117 10.52 -14.28 -21.99
C ASP A 117 10.25 -15.74 -22.34
N CYS A 118 11.04 -16.64 -21.78
CA CYS A 118 10.86 -18.08 -21.86
C CYS A 118 11.33 -18.73 -20.55
N PRO A 119 11.00 -20.01 -20.29
CA PRO A 119 11.50 -20.71 -19.11
C PRO A 119 13.03 -20.80 -19.09
N ALA A 120 13.62 -20.65 -17.91
CA ALA A 120 15.07 -20.77 -17.72
C ALA A 120 15.59 -22.14 -18.19
N GLY A 121 16.71 -22.13 -18.91
CA GLY A 121 17.33 -23.31 -19.53
C GLY A 121 16.83 -23.65 -20.94
N THR A 122 15.93 -22.83 -21.52
CA THR A 122 15.38 -23.04 -22.88
C THR A 122 15.74 -21.92 -23.88
N GLU A 123 16.62 -21.01 -23.49
CA GLU A 123 17.02 -19.79 -24.21
C GLU A 123 17.59 -20.11 -25.60
N ALA A 124 18.45 -21.14 -25.67
CA ALA A 124 19.10 -21.56 -26.91
C ALA A 124 18.09 -22.01 -27.98
N GLU A 125 16.89 -22.45 -27.57
CA GLU A 125 15.82 -22.79 -28.50
C GLU A 125 14.95 -21.58 -28.86
N HIS A 126 14.63 -20.73 -27.87
CA HIS A 126 13.54 -19.76 -28.02
C HIS A 126 13.98 -18.34 -28.32
N PHE A 127 15.15 -17.90 -27.85
CA PHE A 127 15.68 -16.59 -28.21
C PHE A 127 15.88 -16.42 -29.72
N PRO A 128 16.34 -17.43 -30.50
CA PRO A 128 16.38 -17.31 -31.97
C PRO A 128 15.01 -17.05 -32.62
N VAL A 129 13.92 -17.52 -32.00
CA VAL A 129 12.55 -17.28 -32.51
C VAL A 129 12.10 -15.85 -32.18
N LEU A 130 12.37 -15.38 -30.97
CA LEU A 130 12.12 -13.99 -30.57
C LEU A 130 12.92 -13.02 -31.45
N ASP A 131 14.20 -13.32 -31.68
CA ASP A 131 15.10 -12.53 -32.54
C ASP A 131 14.63 -12.51 -34.01
N ALA A 132 14.03 -13.60 -34.50
CA ALA A 132 13.46 -13.62 -35.85
C ALA A 132 12.25 -12.70 -35.99
N ALA A 133 11.40 -12.59 -34.95
CA ALA A 133 10.31 -11.62 -34.88
C ALA A 133 10.84 -10.19 -34.81
N LEU A 134 11.80 -9.92 -33.92
CA LEU A 134 12.37 -8.59 -33.76
C LEU A 134 12.96 -8.05 -35.08
N ARG A 135 13.60 -8.90 -35.89
CA ARG A 135 14.17 -8.51 -37.19
C ARG A 135 13.12 -8.18 -38.27
N SER A 136 11.87 -8.63 -38.10
CA SER A 136 10.79 -8.33 -39.03
C SER A 136 9.98 -7.09 -38.63
N LEU A 137 10.23 -6.53 -37.45
CA LEU A 137 9.60 -5.28 -37.00
C LEU A 137 9.95 -4.14 -37.96
N ARG A 138 8.93 -3.36 -38.33
CA ARG A 138 8.98 -2.18 -39.20
C ARG A 138 8.16 -1.05 -38.59
N VAL A 139 8.62 0.17 -38.71
CA VAL A 139 7.87 1.37 -38.31
C VAL A 139 7.08 1.86 -39.52
N THR A 140 5.76 1.68 -39.51
CA THR A 140 4.91 1.85 -40.70
C THR A 140 4.02 3.10 -40.67
N GLY A 141 3.91 3.78 -39.52
CA GLY A 141 3.14 5.03 -39.37
C GLY A 141 3.82 6.02 -38.43
N ASP A 142 3.05 6.92 -37.80
CA ASP A 142 3.56 7.95 -36.88
C ASP A 142 3.39 7.49 -35.41
N PRO A 143 4.49 7.07 -34.73
CA PRO A 143 4.42 6.55 -33.36
C PRO A 143 3.93 7.56 -32.33
N ALA A 144 4.21 8.86 -32.52
CA ALA A 144 3.83 9.91 -31.58
C ALA A 144 2.33 10.16 -31.59
N ALA A 145 1.76 10.26 -32.80
CA ALA A 145 0.33 10.45 -33.00
C ALA A 145 -0.47 9.21 -32.54
N ALA A 146 0.05 8.02 -32.84
CA ALA A 146 -0.59 6.77 -32.50
C ALA A 146 -0.65 6.53 -30.98
N LEU A 147 0.41 6.89 -30.24
CA LEU A 147 0.44 6.81 -28.78
C LEU A 147 -0.53 7.81 -28.12
N ALA A 148 -0.59 9.05 -28.61
CA ALA A 148 -1.51 10.06 -28.10
C ALA A 148 -2.98 9.62 -28.25
N ALA A 149 -3.35 9.04 -29.40
CA ALA A 149 -4.69 8.51 -29.61
C ALA A 149 -5.02 7.33 -28.68
N HIS A 150 -4.01 6.51 -28.36
CA HIS A 150 -4.18 5.39 -27.44
C HIS A 150 -4.39 5.84 -25.98
N GLU A 151 -3.68 6.89 -25.53
CA GLU A 151 -3.81 7.47 -24.19
C GLU A 151 -5.22 8.06 -23.96
N THR A 152 -5.76 8.82 -24.93
CA THR A 152 -7.13 9.35 -24.84
C THR A 152 -8.17 8.24 -24.80
N TRP A 153 -8.01 7.19 -25.61
CA TRP A 153 -8.92 6.05 -25.62
C TRP A 153 -8.97 5.32 -24.26
N MET A 154 -7.85 5.26 -23.52
CA MET A 154 -7.82 4.66 -22.19
C MET A 154 -8.54 5.53 -21.15
N GLN A 155 -8.40 6.87 -21.19
CA GLN A 155 -9.10 7.76 -20.26
C GLN A 155 -10.62 7.69 -20.41
N ASP A 156 -11.12 7.70 -21.64
CA ASP A 156 -12.55 7.59 -21.92
C ASP A 156 -13.14 6.24 -21.48
N MET A 157 -12.31 5.20 -21.41
CA MET A 157 -12.74 3.84 -21.07
C MET A 157 -12.78 3.58 -19.54
N PHE A 158 -12.06 4.36 -18.72
CA PHE A 158 -11.85 4.07 -17.30
C PHE A 158 -12.13 5.26 -16.34
N GLY A 159 -12.64 6.40 -16.82
CA GLY A 159 -12.71 7.65 -16.04
C GLY A 159 -14.11 8.18 -15.63
N GLY A 160 -15.16 7.35 -15.50
CA GLY A 160 -16.51 7.81 -15.14
C GLY A 160 -17.13 7.07 -13.95
N ASP A 161 -17.70 7.83 -13.02
CA ASP A 161 -18.64 7.49 -11.92
C ASP A 161 -18.06 7.35 -10.48
N GLU A 162 -17.69 8.50 -9.89
CA GLU A 162 -17.86 8.79 -8.46
C GLU A 162 -18.84 9.97 -8.35
N ASP A 163 -20.13 9.70 -8.11
CA ASP A 163 -21.15 10.61 -7.53
C ASP A 163 -22.57 10.10 -7.90
N GLU A 164 -23.15 9.19 -7.10
CA GLU A 164 -24.61 9.06 -6.94
C GLU A 164 -24.92 8.21 -5.67
N GLU A 165 -25.17 8.90 -4.55
CA GLU A 165 -25.85 8.34 -3.37
C GLU A 165 -27.37 8.16 -3.64
N ASP A 166 -27.91 7.06 -3.11
CA ASP A 166 -29.32 6.83 -2.75
C ASP A 166 -30.41 6.94 -3.84
N ALA A 167 -30.55 5.89 -4.66
CA ALA A 167 -31.85 5.46 -5.17
C ALA A 167 -31.89 3.95 -5.53
N ASP A 168 -32.83 3.24 -4.88
CA ASP A 168 -33.32 1.88 -5.16
C ASP A 168 -32.38 0.68 -4.86
N ASP A 169 -32.45 0.26 -3.58
CA ASP A 169 -32.44 -1.14 -3.15
C ASP A 169 -33.58 -1.95 -3.81
N ALA A 170 -33.50 -2.13 -5.12
CA ALA A 170 -34.21 -3.19 -5.80
C ALA A 170 -33.21 -4.34 -5.97
N HIS A 171 -33.35 -5.37 -5.12
CA HIS A 171 -32.71 -6.67 -5.35
C HIS A 171 -32.78 -7.01 -6.84
N PRO A 172 -31.64 -7.24 -7.54
CA PRO A 172 -31.69 -7.63 -8.93
C PRO A 172 -32.56 -8.88 -9.03
N ALA A 173 -33.49 -8.87 -9.99
CA ALA A 173 -34.40 -9.99 -10.22
C ALA A 173 -33.59 -11.30 -10.30
N PRO A 174 -34.06 -12.41 -9.69
CA PRO A 174 -33.29 -13.64 -9.65
C PRO A 174 -32.90 -14.06 -11.06
N VAL A 175 -31.60 -14.19 -11.31
CA VAL A 175 -31.08 -14.77 -12.55
C VAL A 175 -31.70 -16.17 -12.70
N ALA A 176 -32.00 -16.58 -13.93
CA ALA A 176 -32.52 -17.92 -14.19
C ALA A 176 -31.55 -18.99 -13.65
N ALA A 177 -32.10 -20.05 -13.01
CA ALA A 177 -31.33 -21.23 -12.62
C ALA A 177 -30.52 -21.77 -13.83
N PRO A 178 -29.35 -22.41 -13.62
CA PRO A 178 -28.62 -23.02 -14.70
C PRO A 178 -29.55 -23.93 -15.52
N ALA A 179 -29.45 -23.88 -16.85
CA ALA A 179 -30.37 -24.59 -17.74
C ALA A 179 -30.41 -26.11 -17.45
N GLU A 180 -29.33 -26.67 -16.91
CA GLU A 180 -29.30 -27.99 -16.28
C GLU A 180 -28.56 -27.94 -14.92
N PRO A 181 -29.21 -28.32 -13.80
CA PRO A 181 -28.56 -28.38 -12.49
C PRO A 181 -27.55 -29.53 -12.43
N PHE A 182 -26.52 -29.39 -11.60
CA PHE A 182 -25.51 -30.42 -11.40
C PHE A 182 -26.16 -31.74 -10.92
N ARG A 183 -25.67 -32.86 -11.46
CA ARG A 183 -25.99 -34.22 -11.03
C ARG A 183 -24.70 -35.02 -10.95
N ILE A 184 -24.57 -35.82 -9.89
CA ILE A 184 -23.46 -36.76 -9.77
C ILE A 184 -23.52 -37.73 -10.97
N PRO A 185 -22.42 -37.90 -11.73
CA PRO A 185 -22.38 -38.83 -12.87
C PRO A 185 -22.72 -40.28 -12.44
N GLU A 186 -23.71 -40.91 -13.08
CA GLU A 186 -24.18 -42.26 -12.74
C GLU A 186 -23.11 -43.34 -12.97
N ASP A 187 -22.23 -43.11 -13.95
CA ASP A 187 -21.08 -43.96 -14.28
C ASP A 187 -19.86 -43.69 -13.39
N GLY A 188 -19.92 -42.65 -12.54
CA GLY A 188 -18.83 -42.20 -11.67
C GLY A 188 -17.66 -41.58 -12.42
N VAL A 189 -17.83 -41.20 -13.68
CA VAL A 189 -16.79 -40.58 -14.50
C VAL A 189 -16.69 -39.09 -14.21
N GLU A 190 -15.48 -38.61 -13.95
CA GLU A 190 -15.22 -37.18 -13.74
C GLU A 190 -15.34 -36.41 -15.06
N VAL A 191 -15.86 -35.19 -14.98
CA VAL A 191 -16.10 -34.32 -16.13
C VAL A 191 -15.53 -32.94 -15.85
N PHE A 192 -14.88 -32.35 -16.84
CA PHE A 192 -14.65 -30.92 -16.89
C PHE A 192 -14.88 -30.48 -18.33
N GLN A 193 -15.84 -29.60 -18.53
CA GLN A 193 -16.26 -29.15 -19.85
C GLN A 193 -16.60 -27.67 -19.82
N ILE A 194 -16.12 -26.94 -20.84
CA ILE A 194 -16.52 -25.56 -21.13
C ILE A 194 -16.98 -25.53 -22.59
N ASP A 195 -18.24 -25.23 -22.82
CA ASP A 195 -18.92 -25.33 -24.11
C ASP A 195 -18.74 -26.72 -24.75
N ASP A 196 -18.14 -26.82 -25.93
CA ASP A 196 -17.82 -28.09 -26.59
C ASP A 196 -16.43 -28.65 -26.22
N LEU A 197 -15.68 -27.95 -25.37
CA LEU A 197 -14.31 -28.30 -24.99
C LEU A 197 -14.27 -29.15 -23.72
N ALA A 198 -13.70 -30.36 -23.83
CA ALA A 198 -13.46 -31.25 -22.70
C ALA A 198 -12.04 -31.10 -22.15
N PHE A 199 -11.89 -31.18 -20.83
CA PHE A 199 -10.64 -31.07 -20.10
C PHE A 199 -10.38 -32.32 -19.26
N ASP A 200 -9.12 -32.71 -19.18
CA ASP A 200 -8.63 -33.80 -18.34
C ASP A 200 -8.10 -33.25 -17.01
N PHE A 201 -8.46 -33.87 -15.90
CA PHE A 201 -7.87 -33.55 -14.60
C PHE A 201 -6.43 -34.07 -14.51
N PRO A 202 -5.44 -33.26 -14.08
CA PRO A 202 -4.11 -33.76 -13.76
C PRO A 202 -4.15 -34.67 -12.53
N ARG A 203 -3.15 -35.56 -12.37
CA ARG A 203 -3.06 -36.42 -11.18
C ARG A 203 -2.75 -35.57 -9.94
N GLU A 204 -3.66 -35.70 -8.97
CA GLU A 204 -3.68 -35.19 -7.59
C GLU A 204 -3.72 -33.66 -7.41
N THR A 205 -4.92 -33.16 -7.09
CA THR A 205 -5.10 -31.95 -6.28
C THR A 205 -5.85 -32.35 -5.02
N ALA A 206 -5.30 -32.05 -3.84
CA ALA A 206 -5.94 -32.34 -2.56
C ALA A 206 -6.63 -31.08 -2.02
N PRO A 207 -7.90 -31.17 -1.58
CA PRO A 207 -8.54 -30.07 -0.86
C PRO A 207 -7.82 -29.81 0.45
N SER A 208 -7.73 -28.55 0.88
CA SER A 208 -7.09 -28.18 2.14
C SER A 208 -7.82 -27.05 2.84
N ILE A 209 -7.73 -27.02 4.16
CA ILE A 209 -8.25 -25.93 4.99
C ILE A 209 -7.02 -25.14 5.43
N GLY A 210 -6.86 -23.94 4.88
CA GLY A 210 -5.64 -23.13 5.02
C GLY A 210 -5.62 -22.28 6.30
N THR A 211 -4.41 -21.97 6.77
CA THR A 211 -4.14 -21.01 7.85
C THR A 211 -3.81 -19.60 7.35
N ALA A 212 -3.71 -19.39 6.03
CA ALA A 212 -2.98 -18.27 5.41
C ALA A 212 -3.76 -17.47 4.34
N SER A 213 -5.08 -17.34 4.41
CA SER A 213 -5.80 -16.32 3.65
C SER A 213 -6.07 -15.09 4.52
N SER A 214 -6.17 -13.90 3.91
CA SER A 214 -6.49 -12.63 4.58
C SER A 214 -7.79 -12.69 5.40
N THR A 215 -8.66 -13.65 5.10
CA THR A 215 -9.89 -13.96 5.84
C THR A 215 -9.80 -15.18 6.76
N GLY A 216 -8.92 -16.17 6.53
CA GLY A 216 -8.63 -17.35 7.36
C GLY A 216 -9.79 -18.36 7.58
N GLY A 217 -9.48 -19.66 7.53
CA GLY A 217 -10.39 -20.75 7.97
C GLY A 217 -11.46 -21.21 6.99
N GLU A 218 -11.21 -21.07 5.69
CA GLU A 218 -12.07 -21.52 4.60
C GLU A 218 -11.59 -22.89 4.04
N LEU A 219 -12.49 -23.66 3.44
CA LEU A 219 -12.10 -24.84 2.65
C LEU A 219 -11.64 -24.36 1.26
N SER A 220 -10.37 -24.57 0.94
CA SER A 220 -9.82 -24.28 -0.38
C SER A 220 -9.89 -25.52 -1.27
N ILE A 221 -10.54 -25.37 -2.42
CA ILE A 221 -10.73 -26.41 -3.44
C ILE A 221 -10.09 -25.89 -4.73
N ASP A 222 -8.97 -26.50 -5.13
CA ASP A 222 -8.26 -26.15 -6.36
C ASP A 222 -8.56 -27.17 -7.47
N LEU A 223 -9.36 -26.75 -8.46
CA LEU A 223 -9.75 -27.53 -9.63
C LEU A 223 -8.94 -27.10 -10.84
N GLN A 224 -7.77 -27.71 -11.00
CA GLN A 224 -6.96 -27.56 -12.22
C GLN A 224 -7.38 -28.61 -13.25
N ALA A 225 -7.46 -28.24 -14.52
CA ALA A 225 -7.74 -29.17 -15.63
C ALA A 225 -6.98 -28.73 -16.89
N ARG A 226 -6.78 -29.65 -17.83
CA ARG A 226 -6.09 -29.38 -19.09
C ARG A 226 -6.91 -29.84 -20.28
N ALA A 227 -7.15 -28.97 -21.25
CA ALA A 227 -7.75 -29.33 -22.52
C ALA A 227 -6.70 -29.92 -23.47
N ARG A 228 -7.13 -30.68 -24.48
CA ARG A 228 -6.24 -31.06 -25.58
C ARG A 228 -5.77 -29.79 -26.29
N LYS A 229 -4.46 -29.67 -26.51
CA LYS A 229 -3.82 -28.47 -27.10
C LYS A 229 -4.47 -28.03 -28.42
N ALA A 230 -4.92 -28.98 -29.25
CA ALA A 230 -5.60 -28.71 -30.52
C ALA A 230 -7.01 -28.14 -30.34
N ASP A 231 -7.76 -28.62 -29.35
CA ASP A 231 -9.14 -28.20 -29.10
C ASP A 231 -9.16 -26.84 -28.37
N ALA A 232 -8.23 -26.60 -27.46
CA ALA A 232 -8.04 -25.30 -26.80
C ALA A 232 -7.65 -24.19 -27.81
N ALA A 233 -6.73 -24.49 -28.74
CA ALA A 233 -6.33 -23.56 -29.80
C ALA A 233 -7.49 -23.19 -30.76
N ALA A 234 -8.51 -24.06 -30.89
CA ALA A 234 -9.70 -23.79 -31.68
C ALA A 234 -10.71 -22.88 -30.97
N ARG A 235 -10.58 -22.67 -29.66
CA ARG A 235 -11.50 -21.86 -28.82
C ARG A 235 -10.78 -20.72 -28.07
N PRO A 236 -10.05 -19.81 -28.76
CA PRO A 236 -9.31 -18.70 -28.12
C PRO A 236 -10.23 -17.61 -27.52
N HIS A 237 -11.53 -17.69 -27.77
CA HIS A 237 -12.54 -16.83 -27.14
C HIS A 237 -12.96 -17.35 -25.76
N LEU A 238 -12.51 -18.55 -25.37
CA LEU A 238 -12.85 -19.20 -24.10
C LEU A 238 -11.64 -19.37 -23.19
N VAL A 239 -10.54 -19.85 -23.75
CA VAL A 239 -9.38 -20.32 -22.97
C VAL A 239 -8.12 -19.67 -23.51
N ASP A 240 -7.32 -19.09 -22.61
CA ASP A 240 -6.04 -18.45 -22.93
C ASP A 240 -4.89 -19.47 -22.93
N GLU A 241 -5.00 -20.53 -22.12
CA GLU A 241 -4.00 -21.58 -21.97
C GLU A 241 -4.60 -23.00 -22.11
N ALA A 242 -3.78 -24.02 -22.42
CA ALA A 242 -4.28 -25.39 -22.37
C ALA A 242 -4.65 -25.83 -20.94
N LYS A 243 -4.14 -25.14 -19.92
CA LYS A 243 -4.43 -25.36 -18.50
C LYS A 243 -5.42 -24.30 -18.01
N VAL A 244 -6.47 -24.74 -17.35
CA VAL A 244 -7.41 -23.85 -16.63
C VAL A 244 -7.44 -24.24 -15.16
N TYR A 245 -7.73 -23.28 -14.31
CA TYR A 245 -8.04 -23.58 -12.91
C TYR A 245 -9.20 -22.74 -12.38
N PHE A 246 -9.94 -23.35 -11.46
CA PHE A 246 -10.87 -22.67 -10.57
C PHE A 246 -10.49 -23.03 -9.14
N ARG A 247 -10.13 -22.03 -8.33
CA ARG A 247 -9.87 -22.16 -6.91
C ARG A 247 -11.04 -21.52 -6.15
N PHE A 248 -11.81 -22.37 -5.49
CA PHE A 248 -12.91 -21.95 -4.63
C PHE A 248 -12.43 -21.94 -3.18
N SER A 249 -12.67 -20.85 -2.46
CA SER A 249 -12.51 -20.79 -1.00
C SER A 249 -13.89 -20.68 -0.38
N VAL A 250 -14.30 -21.67 0.39
CA VAL A 250 -15.72 -21.90 0.73
C VAL A 250 -15.95 -22.01 2.25
N LYS A 251 -17.07 -21.44 2.72
CA LYS A 251 -17.59 -21.50 4.11
C LYS A 251 -19.01 -22.07 4.15
N GLY A 252 -19.52 -22.36 5.34
CA GLY A 252 -20.90 -22.82 5.54
C GLY A 252 -21.19 -24.23 5.00
N ILE A 253 -20.17 -25.03 4.69
CA ILE A 253 -20.29 -26.32 3.99
C ILE A 253 -20.04 -27.54 4.87
N HIS A 254 -19.80 -27.39 6.18
CA HIS A 254 -19.58 -28.55 7.03
C HIS A 254 -20.91 -29.28 7.30
N HIS A 255 -21.01 -30.56 6.91
CA HIS A 255 -22.11 -31.45 7.30
C HIS A 255 -21.58 -32.81 7.78
N ALA A 256 -21.56 -33.04 9.09
CA ALA A 256 -21.08 -34.28 9.71
C ALA A 256 -19.68 -34.73 9.23
N GLY A 257 -18.76 -33.76 9.06
CA GLY A 257 -17.38 -34.00 8.61
C GLY A 257 -17.21 -34.08 7.08
N ILE A 258 -18.30 -33.96 6.32
CA ILE A 258 -18.29 -34.01 4.86
C ILE A 258 -18.69 -32.62 4.31
N PRO A 259 -17.86 -32.00 3.45
CA PRO A 259 -18.24 -30.80 2.71
C PRO A 259 -19.52 -31.03 1.90
N THR A 260 -20.58 -30.29 2.23
CA THR A 260 -21.91 -30.38 1.61
C THR A 260 -22.51 -29.00 1.51
N GLY A 261 -22.93 -28.59 0.31
CA GLY A 261 -23.53 -27.27 0.10
C GLY A 261 -23.73 -26.93 -1.36
N ARG A 262 -24.49 -25.86 -1.60
CA ARG A 262 -24.76 -25.30 -2.93
C ARG A 262 -24.55 -23.81 -2.87
N ILE A 263 -23.63 -23.29 -3.67
CA ILE A 263 -23.24 -21.88 -3.64
C ILE A 263 -23.40 -21.32 -5.03
N ARG A 264 -24.09 -20.19 -5.11
CA ARG A 264 -24.35 -19.51 -6.36
C ARG A 264 -23.25 -18.49 -6.64
N PHE A 265 -22.81 -18.43 -7.89
CA PHE A 265 -21.89 -17.42 -8.40
C PHE A 265 -22.58 -16.54 -9.42
N GLU A 266 -22.37 -15.23 -9.27
CA GLU A 266 -22.79 -14.17 -10.17
C GLU A 266 -21.60 -13.24 -10.37
N ASP A 267 -21.09 -13.17 -11.60
CA ASP A 267 -19.93 -12.33 -11.93
C ASP A 267 -18.73 -12.61 -11.00
N ASP A 268 -18.30 -13.89 -10.94
CA ASP A 268 -17.24 -14.40 -10.06
C ASP A 268 -17.49 -14.25 -8.54
N ARG A 269 -18.60 -13.65 -8.12
CA ARG A 269 -18.93 -13.38 -6.72
C ARG A 269 -20.02 -14.31 -6.24
N ALA A 270 -19.86 -14.83 -5.02
CA ALA A 270 -20.99 -15.36 -4.28
C ALA A 270 -21.71 -14.19 -3.59
N PRO A 271 -22.97 -13.86 -3.93
CA PRO A 271 -23.64 -12.68 -3.38
C PRO A 271 -23.78 -12.71 -1.86
N ASP A 272 -23.84 -13.91 -1.28
CA ASP A 272 -23.91 -14.15 0.17
C ASP A 272 -22.52 -14.25 0.83
N GLN A 273 -21.44 -13.99 0.08
CA GLN A 273 -20.04 -14.07 0.50
C GLN A 273 -19.64 -15.44 1.11
N GLN A 274 -20.40 -16.51 0.80
CA GLN A 274 -20.07 -17.85 1.27
C GLN A 274 -18.88 -18.47 0.55
N ALA A 275 -18.52 -17.95 -0.62
CA ALA A 275 -17.34 -18.38 -1.34
C ALA A 275 -16.64 -17.26 -2.11
N TYR A 276 -15.33 -17.40 -2.25
CA TYR A 276 -14.50 -16.62 -3.15
C TYR A 276 -13.98 -17.51 -4.28
N LEU A 277 -13.86 -16.93 -5.47
CA LEU A 277 -13.34 -17.60 -6.66
C LEU A 277 -12.07 -16.91 -7.15
N TRP A 278 -11.02 -17.70 -7.37
CA TRP A 278 -9.93 -17.33 -8.25
C TRP A 278 -9.92 -18.26 -9.44
N SER A 279 -9.96 -17.71 -10.64
CA SER A 279 -9.86 -18.47 -11.89
C SER A 279 -8.60 -18.05 -12.65
N GLY A 280 -8.13 -18.91 -13.54
CA GLY A 280 -7.02 -18.60 -14.43
C GLY A 280 -6.90 -19.60 -15.57
N GLY A 281 -6.16 -19.22 -16.62
CA GLY A 281 -6.13 -19.91 -17.90
C GLY A 281 -7.37 -19.65 -18.77
N LEU A 282 -8.34 -18.90 -18.29
CA LEU A 282 -9.49 -18.39 -19.06
C LEU A 282 -9.18 -17.00 -19.61
N ARG A 283 -9.92 -16.58 -20.63
CA ARG A 283 -9.87 -15.20 -21.12
C ARG A 283 -10.27 -14.23 -20.00
N HIS A 284 -9.46 -13.20 -19.75
CA HIS A 284 -9.55 -12.31 -18.58
C HIS A 284 -10.88 -11.55 -18.39
N ASP A 285 -11.64 -11.33 -19.45
CA ASP A 285 -12.94 -10.67 -19.43
C ASP A 285 -14.10 -11.65 -19.16
N LEU A 286 -13.84 -12.97 -19.13
CA LEU A 286 -14.87 -13.96 -18.84
C LEU A 286 -15.06 -14.10 -17.33
N LYS A 287 -16.30 -13.90 -16.92
CA LYS A 287 -16.74 -14.09 -15.54
C LYS A 287 -17.58 -15.36 -15.44
N LEU A 288 -17.63 -15.94 -14.25
CA LEU A 288 -18.34 -17.18 -13.99
C LEU A 288 -19.71 -16.91 -13.36
N TRP A 289 -20.75 -17.49 -13.96
CA TRP A 289 -22.10 -17.58 -13.39
C TRP A 289 -22.50 -19.03 -13.23
N GLY A 290 -23.12 -19.40 -12.12
CA GLY A 290 -23.61 -20.77 -11.95
C GLY A 290 -23.77 -21.20 -10.50
N GLU A 291 -23.74 -22.50 -10.29
CA GLU A 291 -23.85 -23.13 -8.97
C GLU A 291 -22.70 -24.12 -8.77
N LEU A 292 -21.92 -23.88 -7.71
CA LEU A 292 -20.98 -24.84 -7.14
C LEU A 292 -21.77 -25.78 -6.21
N VAL A 293 -21.62 -27.09 -6.39
CA VAL A 293 -22.29 -28.12 -5.59
C VAL A 293 -21.25 -29.03 -4.95
N LEU A 294 -21.28 -29.12 -3.62
CA LEU A 294 -20.52 -30.10 -2.85
C LEU A 294 -21.49 -31.17 -2.36
N GLU A 295 -21.33 -32.42 -2.81
CA GLU A 295 -22.23 -33.51 -2.44
C GLU A 295 -21.51 -34.86 -2.49
N GLN A 296 -21.56 -35.65 -1.42
CA GLN A 296 -21.02 -37.03 -1.37
C GLN A 296 -19.54 -37.15 -1.83
N GLY A 297 -18.72 -36.12 -1.54
CA GLY A 297 -17.31 -36.04 -1.94
C GLY A 297 -17.08 -35.57 -3.39
N TRP A 298 -18.13 -35.24 -4.12
CA TRP A 298 -18.06 -34.60 -5.42
C TRP A 298 -18.05 -33.09 -5.30
N VAL A 299 -17.22 -32.47 -6.13
CA VAL A 299 -17.24 -31.04 -6.44
C VAL A 299 -17.81 -30.89 -7.83
N GLY A 300 -19.03 -30.38 -7.90
CA GLY A 300 -19.77 -30.10 -9.10
C GLY A 300 -19.82 -28.61 -9.39
N PHE A 301 -19.78 -28.22 -10.65
CA PHE A 301 -20.15 -26.86 -11.05
C PHE A 301 -21.04 -26.93 -12.30
N SER A 302 -22.18 -26.24 -12.27
CA SER A 302 -23.06 -26.08 -13.42
C SER A 302 -23.37 -24.60 -13.64
N GLY A 303 -23.00 -24.09 -14.81
CA GLY A 303 -23.12 -22.66 -15.08
C GLY A 303 -22.73 -22.27 -16.48
N TYR A 304 -22.22 -21.05 -16.63
CA TYR A 304 -21.64 -20.55 -17.86
C TYR A 304 -20.58 -19.48 -17.59
N LEU A 305 -19.68 -19.29 -18.54
CA LEU A 305 -18.83 -18.12 -18.66
C LEU A 305 -19.47 -17.10 -19.61
N GLN A 306 -19.31 -15.82 -19.34
CA GLN A 306 -19.78 -14.73 -20.21
C GLN A 306 -18.86 -13.51 -20.03
N ALA A 307 -18.74 -12.69 -21.07
CA ALA A 307 -18.01 -11.43 -20.99
C ALA A 307 -18.91 -10.30 -20.48
N ASP A 308 -18.34 -9.22 -19.95
CA ASP A 308 -19.09 -8.02 -19.58
C ASP A 308 -20.00 -7.55 -20.74
N GLY A 309 -21.29 -7.34 -20.44
CA GLY A 309 -22.34 -7.03 -21.42
C GLY A 309 -23.13 -8.24 -21.94
N ALA A 310 -23.96 -8.03 -22.97
CA ALA A 310 -24.87 -9.05 -23.53
C ALA A 310 -24.18 -10.06 -24.48
N GLY A 311 -22.96 -10.48 -24.15
CA GLY A 311 -22.16 -11.44 -24.94
C GLY A 311 -22.70 -12.88 -24.93
N PRO A 312 -22.12 -13.77 -25.75
CA PRO A 312 -22.46 -15.20 -25.76
C PRO A 312 -22.15 -15.85 -24.42
N ARG A 313 -23.00 -16.81 -24.01
CA ARG A 313 -22.82 -17.63 -22.81
C ARG A 313 -22.22 -18.97 -23.17
N TYR A 314 -21.19 -19.36 -22.45
CA TYR A 314 -20.47 -20.60 -22.68
C TYR A 314 -20.69 -21.57 -21.52
N PRO A 315 -21.45 -22.66 -21.71
CA PRO A 315 -21.81 -23.56 -20.62
C PRO A 315 -20.59 -24.15 -19.91
N VAL A 316 -20.58 -24.18 -18.58
CA VAL A 316 -19.53 -24.83 -17.78
C VAL A 316 -20.14 -26.01 -17.04
N ARG A 317 -19.50 -27.18 -17.13
CA ARG A 317 -19.84 -28.39 -16.38
C ARG A 317 -18.59 -28.99 -15.77
N ILE A 318 -18.55 -29.05 -14.45
CA ILE A 318 -17.46 -29.68 -13.70
C ILE A 318 -18.07 -30.74 -12.79
N ALA A 319 -17.43 -31.90 -12.71
CA ALA A 319 -17.74 -33.00 -11.81
C ALA A 319 -16.43 -33.69 -11.44
N ARG A 320 -15.92 -33.44 -10.24
CA ARG A 320 -14.68 -34.06 -9.75
C ARG A 320 -14.89 -34.74 -8.42
N LYS A 321 -14.35 -35.93 -8.23
CA LYS A 321 -14.43 -36.66 -6.97
C LYS A 321 -13.14 -36.43 -6.18
N LEU A 322 -13.26 -35.80 -5.01
CA LEU A 322 -12.12 -35.49 -4.15
C LEU A 322 -12.20 -36.29 -2.83
N ALA A 323 -11.03 -36.60 -2.27
CA ALA A 323 -10.93 -37.31 -0.99
C ALA A 323 -11.25 -36.38 0.20
N MET A 324 -12.52 -36.04 0.36
CA MET A 324 -12.99 -35.05 1.34
C MET A 324 -13.20 -35.60 2.77
N HIS A 325 -13.07 -36.92 2.97
CA HIS A 325 -13.39 -37.60 4.23
C HIS A 325 -12.28 -37.51 5.30
N ALA A 326 -11.10 -36.98 4.95
CA ALA A 326 -9.94 -36.86 5.82
C ALA A 326 -9.53 -35.39 6.08
N LEU A 327 -10.43 -34.44 5.85
CA LEU A 327 -10.16 -33.03 6.08
C LEU A 327 -9.96 -32.72 7.57
N ASP A 328 -8.92 -31.94 7.87
CA ASP A 328 -8.69 -31.39 9.20
C ASP A 328 -9.49 -30.09 9.39
N TRP A 329 -10.63 -30.22 10.06
CA TRP A 329 -11.53 -29.12 10.37
C TRP A 329 -11.06 -28.23 11.53
N SER A 330 -9.90 -28.50 12.13
CA SER A 330 -9.42 -27.75 13.29
C SER A 330 -9.15 -26.26 13.00
N HIS A 331 -8.88 -25.91 11.75
CA HIS A 331 -8.67 -24.54 11.31
C HIS A 331 -9.88 -23.94 10.59
N TYR A 332 -10.95 -24.73 10.39
CA TYR A 332 -12.13 -24.28 9.67
C TYR A 332 -13.00 -23.36 10.54
N ARG A 333 -13.56 -22.34 9.90
CA ARG A 333 -14.46 -21.35 10.50
C ARG A 333 -15.90 -21.72 10.19
N PHE A 334 -16.62 -22.10 11.23
CA PHE A 334 -18.06 -22.38 11.17
C PHE A 334 -18.84 -21.07 11.14
N THR A 335 -19.78 -20.94 10.20
CA THR A 335 -20.47 -19.66 9.93
C THR A 335 -21.93 -19.61 10.34
N SER A 336 -22.52 -20.74 10.76
CA SER A 336 -23.91 -20.78 11.23
C SER A 336 -24.15 -21.78 12.36
N MET A 337 -25.25 -21.60 13.10
CA MET A 337 -25.67 -22.54 14.14
C MET A 337 -26.10 -23.90 13.57
N ASP A 338 -26.68 -23.92 12.37
CA ASP A 338 -27.08 -25.15 11.69
C ASP A 338 -25.86 -25.97 11.27
N GLU A 339 -24.82 -25.30 10.76
CA GLU A 339 -23.55 -25.93 10.42
C GLU A 339 -22.89 -26.53 11.68
N LEU A 340 -22.86 -25.75 12.77
CA LEU A 340 -22.36 -26.22 14.07
C LEU A 340 -23.09 -27.46 14.56
N ALA A 341 -24.42 -27.47 14.49
CA ALA A 341 -25.24 -28.59 14.96
C ALA A 341 -24.93 -29.93 14.25
N SER A 342 -24.35 -29.88 13.05
CA SER A 342 -23.89 -31.06 12.33
C SER A 342 -22.51 -31.58 12.78
N ALA A 343 -21.75 -30.80 13.55
CA ALA A 343 -20.38 -31.10 13.93
C ALA A 343 -20.29 -31.81 15.29
N PRO A 344 -19.40 -32.81 15.45
CA PRO A 344 -19.10 -33.35 16.77
C PRO A 344 -18.55 -32.27 17.71
N PRO A 345 -18.97 -32.22 19.00
CA PRO A 345 -18.59 -31.17 19.96
C PRO A 345 -17.10 -30.82 20.08
N GLY A 346 -16.21 -31.79 19.79
CA GLY A 346 -14.75 -31.62 19.89
C GLY A 346 -14.07 -31.06 18.64
N VAL A 347 -14.82 -30.88 17.53
CA VAL A 347 -14.28 -30.46 16.23
C VAL A 347 -14.25 -28.94 16.08
N PRO A 348 -15.35 -28.19 16.28
CA PRO A 348 -15.33 -26.74 16.06
C PRO A 348 -14.32 -26.02 16.96
N ARG A 349 -13.43 -25.25 16.32
CA ARG A 349 -12.45 -24.37 16.98
C ARG A 349 -12.71 -22.90 16.73
N HIS A 350 -13.22 -22.55 15.55
CA HIS A 350 -13.45 -21.17 15.14
C HIS A 350 -14.90 -21.01 14.67
N VAL A 351 -15.61 -20.06 15.27
CA VAL A 351 -17.00 -19.75 14.94
C VAL A 351 -17.11 -18.28 14.60
N HIS A 352 -17.80 -17.96 13.51
CA HIS A 352 -18.07 -16.60 13.06
C HIS A 352 -19.54 -16.49 12.65
N LEU A 353 -20.36 -15.85 13.47
CA LEU A 353 -21.78 -15.70 13.21
C LEU A 353 -22.08 -14.27 12.80
N THR A 354 -22.84 -14.11 11.72
CA THR A 354 -23.34 -12.81 11.26
C THR A 354 -24.82 -12.66 11.58
N ASN A 355 -25.25 -11.46 11.95
CA ASN A 355 -26.66 -11.07 12.14
C ASN A 355 -27.47 -12.06 12.99
N LEU A 356 -26.87 -12.55 14.08
CA LEU A 356 -27.48 -13.55 14.93
C LEU A 356 -28.75 -12.99 15.59
N ALA A 357 -29.88 -13.63 15.28
CA ALA A 357 -31.18 -13.26 15.79
C ALA A 357 -31.35 -13.59 17.29
N GLY A 358 -32.15 -12.76 17.96
CA GLY A 358 -32.57 -12.97 19.34
C GLY A 358 -31.73 -12.20 20.38
N PRO A 359 -32.24 -12.10 21.62
CA PRO A 359 -31.64 -11.23 22.64
C PRO A 359 -30.43 -11.85 23.35
N THR A 360 -30.15 -13.14 23.15
CA THR A 360 -29.09 -13.88 23.85
C THR A 360 -28.36 -14.79 22.90
N LEU A 361 -27.08 -15.08 23.18
CA LEU A 361 -26.36 -16.14 22.48
C LEU A 361 -27.09 -17.50 22.60
N PRO A 362 -27.23 -18.28 21.50
CA PRO A 362 -27.87 -19.59 21.50
C PRO A 362 -27.20 -20.55 22.49
N HIS A 363 -27.99 -21.19 23.35
CA HIS A 363 -27.48 -22.14 24.35
C HIS A 363 -26.68 -23.30 23.73
N ALA A 364 -27.02 -23.70 22.49
CA ALA A 364 -26.31 -24.76 21.78
C ALA A 364 -24.83 -24.43 21.53
N LEU A 365 -24.44 -23.15 21.48
CA LEU A 365 -23.04 -22.74 21.29
C LEU A 365 -22.13 -23.21 22.45
N TYR A 366 -22.67 -23.33 23.67
CA TYR A 366 -21.90 -23.76 24.84
C TYR A 366 -21.61 -25.27 24.86
N ALA A 367 -22.15 -26.03 23.90
CA ALA A 367 -21.87 -27.46 23.74
C ALA A 367 -20.51 -27.75 23.11
N TYR A 368 -19.77 -26.74 22.65
CA TYR A 368 -18.49 -26.89 21.93
C TYR A 368 -17.30 -26.42 22.81
N PRO A 369 -16.82 -27.25 23.76
CA PRO A 369 -15.75 -26.86 24.69
C PRO A 369 -14.38 -26.71 24.01
N ALA A 370 -14.27 -27.15 22.76
CA ALA A 370 -13.07 -27.08 21.93
C ALA A 370 -12.84 -25.68 21.31
N LEU A 371 -13.83 -24.79 21.36
CA LEU A 371 -13.77 -23.47 20.74
C LEU A 371 -12.58 -22.65 21.27
N ARG A 372 -11.85 -22.07 20.32
CA ARG A 372 -10.73 -21.15 20.52
C ARG A 372 -11.06 -19.73 20.05
N SER A 373 -11.89 -19.57 19.02
CA SER A 373 -12.35 -18.26 18.54
C SER A 373 -13.85 -18.22 18.37
N LEU A 374 -14.47 -17.15 18.87
CA LEU A 374 -15.86 -16.82 18.66
C LEU A 374 -15.97 -15.37 18.16
N SER A 375 -16.56 -15.18 16.99
CA SER A 375 -16.81 -13.87 16.39
C SER A 375 -18.30 -13.68 16.13
N LEU A 376 -18.84 -12.53 16.51
CA LEU A 376 -20.18 -12.09 16.21
C LEU A 376 -20.10 -10.77 15.45
N TYR A 377 -20.71 -10.70 14.28
CA TYR A 377 -20.71 -9.51 13.43
C TYR A 377 -22.15 -9.14 13.06
N TYR A 378 -22.46 -7.86 13.10
CA TYR A 378 -23.77 -7.34 12.70
C TYR A 378 -23.57 -6.32 11.60
N ASP A 379 -24.34 -6.40 10.52
CA ASP A 379 -24.27 -5.45 9.40
C ASP A 379 -25.05 -4.17 9.70
N ASP A 380 -24.81 -3.09 8.93
CA ASP A 380 -25.39 -1.79 9.21
C ASP A 380 -26.94 -1.81 9.16
N ASP A 381 -27.51 -2.60 8.24
CA ASP A 381 -28.96 -2.84 8.14
C ASP A 381 -29.54 -3.61 9.34
N ALA A 382 -28.71 -4.40 10.02
CA ALA A 382 -29.10 -5.19 11.18
C ALA A 382 -28.97 -4.42 12.51
N ILE A 383 -28.39 -3.21 12.52
CA ILE A 383 -28.21 -2.40 13.74
C ILE A 383 -29.56 -2.08 14.42
N ALA A 384 -30.63 -1.93 13.63
CA ALA A 384 -31.98 -1.66 14.11
C ALA A 384 -32.84 -2.92 14.38
N ALA A 385 -32.45 -4.08 13.84
CA ALA A 385 -33.23 -5.32 13.86
C ALA A 385 -32.49 -6.45 14.60
N SER A 386 -32.96 -6.78 15.81
CA SER A 386 -32.60 -7.99 16.57
C SER A 386 -31.11 -8.35 16.64
N GLY A 387 -30.42 -7.89 17.68
CA GLY A 387 -29.09 -8.37 18.06
C GLY A 387 -29.01 -8.87 19.51
N VAL A 388 -27.90 -9.54 19.83
CA VAL A 388 -27.60 -10.00 21.19
C VAL A 388 -27.57 -8.80 22.15
N ARG A 389 -28.37 -8.89 23.22
CA ARG A 389 -28.47 -7.89 24.30
C ARG A 389 -27.65 -8.27 25.52
N GLU A 390 -27.47 -9.56 25.75
CA GLU A 390 -26.73 -10.09 26.87
C GLU A 390 -25.91 -11.34 26.49
N LEU A 391 -24.74 -11.46 27.11
CA LEU A 391 -23.98 -12.70 27.16
C LEU A 391 -24.29 -13.38 28.51
N PRO A 392 -24.83 -14.59 28.53
CA PRO A 392 -25.13 -15.29 29.78
C PRO A 392 -23.85 -15.87 30.41
N ASP A 393 -23.90 -16.18 31.71
CA ASP A 393 -22.78 -16.77 32.45
C ASP A 393 -22.26 -18.08 31.85
N ALA A 394 -23.11 -18.79 31.08
CA ALA A 394 -22.75 -20.00 30.35
C ALA A 394 -21.58 -19.81 29.37
N VAL A 395 -21.27 -18.56 28.96
CA VAL A 395 -20.07 -18.24 28.16
C VAL A 395 -18.78 -18.72 28.84
N ALA A 396 -18.73 -18.77 30.18
CA ALA A 396 -17.59 -19.30 30.93
C ALA A 396 -17.32 -20.79 30.67
N GLY A 397 -18.29 -21.53 30.10
CA GLY A 397 -18.11 -22.91 29.66
C GLY A 397 -17.16 -23.07 28.46
N LEU A 398 -16.92 -21.99 27.69
CA LEU A 398 -15.98 -21.97 26.57
C LEU A 398 -14.52 -21.84 27.04
N SER A 399 -14.10 -22.71 27.95
CA SER A 399 -12.85 -22.61 28.71
C SER A 399 -11.54 -22.55 27.88
N ASN A 400 -11.57 -22.97 26.62
CA ASN A 400 -10.44 -22.92 25.69
C ASN A 400 -10.46 -21.69 24.77
N LEU A 401 -11.39 -20.75 24.97
CA LEU A 401 -11.51 -19.56 24.14
C LEU A 401 -10.26 -18.68 24.31
N GLU A 402 -9.58 -18.44 23.20
CA GLU A 402 -8.41 -17.58 23.04
C GLU A 402 -8.84 -16.20 22.50
N ASP A 403 -9.88 -16.17 21.66
CA ASP A 403 -10.35 -14.98 20.94
C ASP A 403 -11.85 -14.79 21.04
N LEU A 404 -12.26 -13.59 21.45
CA LEU A 404 -13.66 -13.17 21.47
C LEU A 404 -13.81 -11.84 20.72
N THR A 405 -14.58 -11.87 19.63
CA THR A 405 -14.89 -10.71 18.81
C THR A 405 -16.40 -10.47 18.77
N ILE A 406 -16.85 -9.25 19.06
CA ILE A 406 -18.25 -8.83 18.95
C ILE A 406 -18.28 -7.45 18.32
N VAL A 407 -18.86 -7.32 17.13
CA VAL A 407 -18.84 -6.08 16.34
C VAL A 407 -20.26 -5.67 16.00
N ARG A 408 -20.57 -4.39 16.21
CA ARG A 408 -21.86 -3.74 15.87
C ARG A 408 -23.10 -4.35 16.56
N ALA A 409 -22.91 -5.08 17.66
CA ALA A 409 -24.01 -5.52 18.53
C ALA A 409 -24.53 -4.36 19.39
N SER A 410 -25.21 -3.40 18.76
CA SER A 410 -25.63 -2.11 19.34
C SER A 410 -26.45 -2.24 20.64
N ALA A 411 -27.20 -3.34 20.80
CA ALA A 411 -28.05 -3.60 21.95
C ALA A 411 -27.34 -4.27 23.14
N LEU A 412 -26.07 -4.67 22.99
CA LEU A 412 -25.26 -5.25 24.07
C LEU A 412 -24.74 -4.14 24.98
N GLU A 413 -25.34 -3.97 26.17
CA GLU A 413 -24.97 -2.88 27.10
C GLU A 413 -24.06 -3.31 28.26
N GLN A 414 -23.92 -4.62 28.49
CA GLN A 414 -23.18 -5.18 29.64
C GLN A 414 -22.47 -6.48 29.30
N LEU A 415 -21.37 -6.75 30.00
CA LEU A 415 -20.63 -8.01 29.95
C LEU A 415 -20.74 -8.74 31.30
N PRO A 416 -20.96 -10.06 31.32
CA PRO A 416 -21.07 -10.84 32.55
C PRO A 416 -19.70 -10.99 33.22
N ALA A 417 -19.67 -11.00 34.55
CA ALA A 417 -18.44 -11.25 35.31
C ALA A 417 -17.83 -12.63 35.03
N ALA A 418 -18.65 -13.59 34.56
CA ALA A 418 -18.24 -14.93 34.19
C ALA A 418 -17.17 -14.98 33.09
N LEU A 419 -17.08 -13.95 32.22
CA LEU A 419 -16.00 -13.85 31.21
C LEU A 419 -14.60 -13.91 31.83
N GLY A 420 -14.43 -13.41 33.07
CA GLY A 420 -13.15 -13.50 33.79
C GLY A 420 -12.69 -14.91 34.13
N SER A 421 -13.48 -15.94 33.82
CA SER A 421 -13.11 -17.36 33.96
C SER A 421 -12.41 -17.93 32.72
N LEU A 422 -12.41 -17.22 31.60
CA LEU A 422 -11.82 -17.65 30.32
C LEU A 422 -10.29 -17.50 30.34
N ARG A 423 -9.60 -18.37 31.10
CA ARG A 423 -8.15 -18.27 31.35
C ARG A 423 -7.26 -18.36 30.09
N GLY A 424 -7.80 -18.86 28.98
CA GLY A 424 -7.12 -18.89 27.68
C GLY A 424 -7.26 -17.59 26.88
N LEU A 425 -8.15 -16.67 27.26
CA LEU A 425 -8.51 -15.51 26.43
C LEU A 425 -7.36 -14.51 26.37
N GLN A 426 -6.86 -14.28 25.16
CA GLN A 426 -5.75 -13.38 24.84
C GLN A 426 -6.18 -12.20 23.97
N ARG A 427 -7.21 -12.37 23.14
CA ARG A 427 -7.73 -11.31 22.25
C ARG A 427 -9.19 -11.04 22.57
N LEU A 428 -9.47 -9.81 22.97
CA LEU A 428 -10.81 -9.30 23.17
C LEU A 428 -11.04 -8.12 22.23
N HIS A 429 -12.02 -8.25 21.34
CA HIS A 429 -12.40 -7.18 20.43
C HIS A 429 -13.91 -6.97 20.52
N ILE A 430 -14.33 -5.88 21.15
CA ILE A 430 -15.74 -5.53 21.26
C ILE A 430 -15.94 -4.10 20.81
N THR A 431 -16.55 -3.90 19.64
CA THR A 431 -16.63 -2.58 19.00
C THR A 431 -18.03 -2.29 18.48
N GLY A 432 -18.48 -1.05 18.60
CA GLY A 432 -19.81 -0.65 18.12
C GLY A 432 -20.94 -1.24 18.94
N THR A 433 -20.75 -1.42 20.25
CA THR A 433 -21.78 -1.92 21.18
C THR A 433 -22.20 -0.84 22.17
N GLY A 434 -23.20 -1.13 23.01
CA GLY A 434 -23.69 -0.22 24.04
C GLY A 434 -22.96 -0.31 25.39
N ILE A 435 -21.84 -1.04 25.48
CA ILE A 435 -21.23 -1.38 26.78
C ILE A 435 -20.79 -0.13 27.55
N ARG A 436 -21.25 -0.03 28.81
CA ARG A 436 -21.00 1.14 29.68
C ARG A 436 -19.92 0.92 30.74
N THR A 437 -19.67 -0.34 31.10
CA THR A 437 -18.69 -0.74 32.13
C THR A 437 -18.08 -2.09 31.81
N LEU A 438 -16.83 -2.32 32.23
CA LEU A 438 -16.20 -3.64 32.17
C LEU A 438 -16.28 -4.34 33.54
N PRO A 439 -16.54 -5.65 33.60
CA PRO A 439 -16.43 -6.39 34.86
C PRO A 439 -14.95 -6.49 35.28
N PRO A 440 -14.60 -6.18 36.55
CA PRO A 440 -13.19 -6.21 37.01
C PRO A 440 -12.49 -7.55 36.79
N GLN A 441 -13.24 -8.66 36.79
CA GLN A 441 -12.73 -10.01 36.57
C GLN A 441 -12.13 -10.20 35.18
N LEU A 442 -12.59 -9.44 34.18
CA LEU A 442 -12.07 -9.45 32.81
C LEU A 442 -10.60 -9.01 32.76
N LEU A 443 -10.20 -8.10 33.67
CA LEU A 443 -8.83 -7.59 33.75
C LEU A 443 -7.85 -8.60 34.37
N SER A 444 -8.36 -9.73 34.90
CA SER A 444 -7.52 -10.84 35.41
C SER A 444 -7.13 -11.87 34.33
N LEU A 445 -7.64 -11.71 33.11
CA LEU A 445 -7.33 -12.58 31.97
C LEU A 445 -5.97 -12.22 31.37
N PRO A 446 -5.24 -13.16 30.75
CA PRO A 446 -3.93 -12.89 30.13
C PRO A 446 -4.08 -12.19 28.76
N LEU A 447 -4.87 -11.10 28.70
CA LEU A 447 -5.10 -10.36 27.47
C LEU A 447 -3.80 -9.79 26.94
N VAL A 448 -3.60 -9.92 25.63
CA VAL A 448 -2.52 -9.33 24.86
C VAL A 448 -3.05 -8.18 24.00
N TYR A 449 -4.26 -8.35 23.45
CA TYR A 449 -4.96 -7.35 22.66
C TYR A 449 -6.36 -7.12 23.22
N CYS A 450 -6.67 -5.87 23.55
CA CYS A 450 -7.99 -5.46 24.04
C CYS A 450 -8.46 -4.24 23.24
N VAL A 451 -9.41 -4.46 22.33
CA VAL A 451 -10.03 -3.41 21.50
C VAL A 451 -11.46 -3.23 21.98
N LEU A 452 -11.77 -2.01 22.43
CA LEU A 452 -13.05 -1.65 23.04
C LEU A 452 -13.60 -0.34 22.43
N ASP A 453 -13.33 -0.12 21.15
CA ASP A 453 -13.62 1.12 20.47
C ASP A 453 -15.12 1.31 20.21
N ASN A 454 -15.57 2.55 20.07
CA ASN A 454 -16.95 2.89 19.71
C ASN A 454 -17.98 2.19 20.63
N ASN A 455 -17.79 2.32 21.94
CA ASN A 455 -18.72 1.85 22.96
C ASN A 455 -19.20 3.04 23.81
N ALA A 456 -19.86 2.77 24.94
CA ALA A 456 -20.36 3.80 25.86
C ALA A 456 -19.60 3.79 27.21
N LEU A 457 -18.35 3.33 27.24
CA LEU A 457 -17.57 3.22 28.47
C LEU A 457 -17.36 4.59 29.10
N ALA A 458 -17.94 4.81 30.28
CA ALA A 458 -17.77 6.05 31.04
C ALA A 458 -16.58 5.99 32.02
N GLN A 459 -16.21 4.78 32.43
CA GLN A 459 -15.12 4.51 33.36
C GLN A 459 -14.57 3.09 33.15
N LEU A 460 -13.29 2.89 33.46
CA LEU A 460 -12.65 1.58 33.53
C LEU A 460 -12.58 1.12 35.00
N PRO A 461 -12.54 -0.19 35.26
CA PRO A 461 -12.32 -0.69 36.62
C PRO A 461 -10.98 -0.23 37.21
N GLU A 462 -10.95 0.02 38.51
CA GLU A 462 -9.69 0.32 39.24
C GLU A 462 -8.73 -0.89 39.33
N ALA A 463 -9.21 -2.09 39.05
CA ALA A 463 -8.37 -3.27 38.96
C ALA A 463 -7.30 -3.10 37.86
N PRO A 464 -6.06 -3.54 38.06
CA PRO A 464 -5.02 -3.41 37.05
C PRO A 464 -5.33 -4.29 35.84
N PHE A 465 -5.09 -3.75 34.65
CA PHE A 465 -5.03 -4.53 33.41
C PHE A 465 -3.87 -5.55 33.48
N PRO A 466 -3.93 -6.62 32.66
CA PRO A 466 -2.93 -7.68 32.72
C PRO A 466 -1.57 -7.19 32.19
N ALA A 467 -0.49 -7.64 32.85
CA ALA A 467 0.88 -7.27 32.47
C ALA A 467 1.30 -7.76 31.08
N THR A 468 0.53 -8.67 30.48
CA THR A 468 0.72 -9.19 29.12
C THR A 468 0.18 -8.27 28.02
N LEU A 469 -0.60 -7.24 28.38
CA LEU A 469 -1.31 -6.40 27.43
C LEU A 469 -0.33 -5.55 26.63
N LYS A 470 -0.37 -5.69 25.30
CA LYS A 470 0.44 -4.94 24.34
C LYS A 470 -0.34 -3.83 23.65
N THR A 471 -1.62 -4.06 23.42
CA THR A 471 -2.51 -3.10 22.75
C THR A 471 -3.79 -2.93 23.53
N LEU A 472 -4.10 -1.67 23.86
CA LEU A 472 -5.36 -1.25 24.45
C LEU A 472 -5.98 -0.15 23.58
N SER A 473 -7.12 -0.44 22.96
CA SER A 473 -7.88 0.53 22.17
C SER A 473 -9.18 0.86 22.89
N LEU A 474 -9.40 2.15 23.14
CA LEU A 474 -10.55 2.69 23.86
C LEU A 474 -11.15 3.90 23.13
N SER A 475 -10.88 4.03 21.83
CA SER A 475 -11.33 5.14 21.00
C SER A 475 -12.85 5.27 21.00
N ARG A 476 -13.38 6.49 20.83
CA ARG A 476 -14.82 6.77 20.70
C ARG A 476 -15.63 6.17 21.86
N ASN A 477 -15.22 6.46 23.08
CA ASN A 477 -15.96 6.13 24.31
C ASN A 477 -16.38 7.40 25.05
N ARG A 478 -16.82 7.26 26.31
CA ARG A 478 -17.24 8.38 27.18
C ARG A 478 -16.30 8.58 28.36
N LEU A 479 -15.04 8.16 28.23
CA LEU A 479 -14.06 8.21 29.30
C LEU A 479 -13.67 9.66 29.61
N GLN A 480 -13.68 10.00 30.90
CA GLN A 480 -13.14 11.28 31.39
C GLN A 480 -11.68 11.15 31.87
N THR A 481 -11.24 9.92 32.16
CA THR A 481 -9.88 9.57 32.55
C THR A 481 -9.64 8.07 32.37
N VAL A 482 -8.42 7.60 32.63
CA VAL A 482 -8.07 6.17 32.74
C VAL A 482 -7.34 5.90 34.07
N PRO A 483 -7.44 4.68 34.64
CA PRO A 483 -6.75 4.33 35.88
C PRO A 483 -5.23 4.45 35.74
N ALA A 484 -4.55 4.83 36.83
CA ALA A 484 -3.08 4.96 36.87
C ALA A 484 -2.34 3.64 36.55
N SER A 485 -3.02 2.50 36.73
CA SER A 485 -2.49 1.18 36.36
C SER A 485 -2.19 1.04 34.86
N VAL A 486 -2.91 1.76 33.98
CA VAL A 486 -2.67 1.75 32.53
C VAL A 486 -1.29 2.32 32.20
N ALA A 487 -0.88 3.39 32.88
CA ALA A 487 0.45 4.00 32.72
C ALA A 487 1.60 3.13 33.27
N ALA A 488 1.28 2.12 34.07
CA ALA A 488 2.24 1.22 34.70
C ALA A 488 2.32 -0.16 34.01
N LEU A 489 1.65 -0.35 32.87
CA LEU A 489 1.68 -1.63 32.16
C LEU A 489 3.04 -1.85 31.47
N PRO A 490 3.76 -2.93 31.82
CA PRO A 490 5.16 -3.09 31.40
C PRO A 490 5.32 -3.47 29.93
N ALA A 491 4.29 -4.08 29.32
CA ALA A 491 4.31 -4.55 27.94
C ALA A 491 3.47 -3.71 26.98
N LEU A 492 2.82 -2.64 27.47
CA LEU A 492 1.90 -1.84 26.66
C LEU A 492 2.68 -1.00 25.65
N GLN A 493 2.47 -1.29 24.37
CA GLN A 493 3.13 -0.64 23.24
C GLN A 493 2.19 0.37 22.57
N ARG A 494 0.89 0.07 22.55
CA ARG A 494 -0.13 0.90 21.91
C ARG A 494 -1.31 1.18 22.83
N LEU A 495 -1.65 2.46 22.96
CA LEU A 495 -2.82 2.94 23.67
C LEU A 495 -3.56 3.95 22.80
N ASP A 496 -4.83 3.67 22.50
CA ASP A 496 -5.71 4.62 21.82
C ASP A 496 -6.80 5.14 22.76
N LEU A 497 -6.83 6.46 22.95
CA LEU A 497 -7.79 7.19 23.76
C LEU A 497 -8.53 8.29 22.98
N THR A 498 -8.39 8.31 21.66
CA THR A 498 -8.99 9.33 20.78
C THR A 498 -10.52 9.37 20.93
N HIS A 499 -11.12 10.52 20.63
CA HIS A 499 -12.56 10.73 20.67
C HIS A 499 -13.24 10.39 22.01
N ASN A 500 -12.56 10.64 23.13
CA ASN A 500 -13.12 10.57 24.48
C ASN A 500 -13.20 11.96 25.13
N PRO A 501 -14.19 12.26 26.00
CA PRO A 501 -14.29 13.52 26.72
C PRO A 501 -13.32 13.60 27.93
N LEU A 502 -12.04 13.30 27.70
CA LEU A 502 -11.01 13.26 28.74
C LEU A 502 -10.76 14.65 29.34
N THR A 503 -10.76 14.73 30.67
CA THR A 503 -10.46 15.95 31.43
C THR A 503 -9.26 15.79 32.35
N ALA A 504 -8.80 14.56 32.59
CA ALA A 504 -7.60 14.26 33.36
C ALA A 504 -6.98 12.94 32.88
N LEU A 505 -5.65 12.82 32.99
CA LEU A 505 -4.92 11.59 32.70
C LEU A 505 -3.85 11.33 33.77
N PRO A 506 -3.55 10.06 34.09
CA PRO A 506 -2.46 9.72 34.99
C PRO A 506 -1.10 10.04 34.34
N ALA A 507 -0.14 10.46 35.17
CA ALA A 507 1.23 10.68 34.71
C ALA A 507 1.89 9.39 34.23
N GLY A 508 2.75 9.48 33.22
CA GLY A 508 3.50 8.34 32.66
C GLY A 508 2.90 7.78 31.37
N LEU A 509 1.65 8.14 31.02
CA LEU A 509 1.07 7.73 29.72
C LEU A 509 1.86 8.27 28.54
N GLU A 510 2.50 9.43 28.68
CA GLU A 510 3.35 10.01 27.64
C GLU A 510 4.58 9.15 27.31
N ARG A 511 4.87 8.10 28.07
CA ARG A 511 5.97 7.17 27.83
C ARG A 511 5.59 5.98 26.96
N ILE A 512 4.30 5.76 26.73
CA ILE A 512 3.80 4.70 25.84
C ILE A 512 4.23 5.05 24.41
N GLU A 513 4.83 4.08 23.73
CA GLU A 513 5.45 4.28 22.40
C GLU A 513 4.46 4.80 21.36
N ARG A 514 3.28 4.16 21.26
CA ARG A 514 2.18 4.57 20.37
C ARG A 514 0.97 5.01 21.20
N LEU A 515 0.97 6.27 21.63
CA LEU A 515 -0.17 6.91 22.30
C LEU A 515 -0.99 7.72 21.29
N GLU A 516 -2.16 7.19 20.93
CA GLU A 516 -3.15 7.90 20.13
C GLU A 516 -4.05 8.72 21.07
N LEU A 517 -3.95 10.05 20.95
CA LEU A 517 -4.72 11.03 21.70
C LEU A 517 -4.66 12.34 20.92
N GLU A 518 -5.76 13.09 20.85
CA GLU A 518 -5.77 14.37 20.15
C GLU A 518 -4.67 15.28 20.71
N LEU A 519 -3.84 15.87 19.83
CA LEU A 519 -2.67 16.66 20.23
C LEU A 519 -2.99 17.76 21.27
N PRO A 520 -4.11 18.51 21.16
CA PRO A 520 -4.50 19.47 22.19
C PRO A 520 -4.68 18.85 23.58
N LYS A 521 -5.19 17.61 23.67
CA LYS A 521 -5.32 16.89 24.95
C LYS A 521 -3.97 16.36 25.43
N LYS A 522 -3.08 15.91 24.53
CA LYS A 522 -1.70 15.55 24.92
C LYS A 522 -1.04 16.73 25.64
N HIS A 523 -1.13 17.94 25.09
CA HIS A 523 -0.58 19.16 25.70
C HIS A 523 -1.28 19.56 27.00
N ALA A 524 -2.61 19.44 27.06
CA ALA A 524 -3.38 19.87 28.22
C ALA A 524 -3.28 18.89 29.41
N LEU A 525 -3.15 17.59 29.15
CA LEU A 525 -3.33 16.54 30.15
C LEU A 525 -2.04 15.78 30.51
N LEU A 526 -0.96 15.93 29.74
CA LEU A 526 0.31 15.20 29.95
C LEU A 526 1.52 16.14 29.98
N ASP A 527 2.67 15.68 30.51
CA ASP A 527 3.95 16.37 30.30
C ASP A 527 4.47 16.13 28.89
N TYR A 528 3.83 16.80 27.93
CA TYR A 528 4.13 16.69 26.51
C TYR A 528 5.09 17.77 26.02
N ARG A 529 5.94 18.30 26.92
CA ARG A 529 6.95 19.30 26.56
C ARG A 529 8.13 18.65 25.86
N TYR A 530 8.61 19.28 24.80
CA TYR A 530 9.88 18.93 24.19
C TYR A 530 11.04 19.13 25.17
N LYS A 531 11.98 18.19 25.22
CA LYS A 531 13.08 18.19 26.20
C LYS A 531 14.43 18.62 25.61
N GLY A 532 14.47 18.99 24.33
CA GLY A 532 15.72 19.22 23.59
C GLY A 532 16.37 17.89 23.18
N ALA A 533 17.04 17.87 22.03
CA ALA A 533 17.79 16.70 21.56
C ALA A 533 18.83 16.21 22.58
N ASP A 534 19.52 17.14 23.24
CA ASP A 534 20.50 16.92 24.31
C ASP A 534 19.89 16.59 25.70
N GLY A 535 18.56 16.62 25.82
CA GLY A 535 17.85 16.47 27.09
C GLY A 535 18.04 17.62 28.09
N GLN A 536 18.68 18.73 27.68
CA GLN A 536 18.96 19.90 28.54
C GLN A 536 17.88 20.99 28.42
N GLY A 537 16.73 20.70 27.81
CA GLY A 537 15.64 21.64 27.59
C GLY A 537 15.80 22.48 26.32
N THR A 538 14.87 23.41 26.11
CA THR A 538 14.87 24.30 24.92
C THR A 538 15.55 25.65 25.22
N ILE A 539 16.07 26.29 24.17
CA ILE A 539 16.55 27.67 24.18
C ILE A 539 15.62 28.57 23.37
N ALA A 540 15.74 29.89 23.56
CA ALA A 540 15.01 30.86 22.77
C ALA A 540 15.50 30.86 21.31
N PHE A 541 14.57 31.00 20.38
CA PHE A 541 14.81 31.16 18.95
C PHE A 541 13.93 32.30 18.41
N ASP A 542 14.38 32.93 17.31
CA ASP A 542 13.61 33.98 16.64
C ASP A 542 12.65 33.34 15.64
N ASP A 543 11.36 33.29 15.98
CA ASP A 543 10.36 32.66 15.11
C ASP A 543 10.06 33.48 13.86
N ALA A 544 10.32 34.80 13.89
CA ALA A 544 10.00 35.69 12.79
C ALA A 544 10.75 35.35 11.49
N THR A 545 11.93 34.74 11.61
CA THR A 545 12.77 34.36 10.46
C THR A 545 12.15 33.30 9.55
N PHE A 546 11.17 32.52 10.02
CA PHE A 546 10.58 31.42 9.24
C PHE A 546 9.43 31.87 8.34
N PHE A 547 8.94 33.11 8.46
CA PHE A 547 7.74 33.58 7.75
C PHE A 547 8.08 34.61 6.66
N ALA A 548 7.45 34.45 5.49
CA ALA A 548 7.65 35.32 4.33
C ALA A 548 7.25 36.78 4.61
N ARG A 549 6.21 37.00 5.42
CA ARG A 549 5.74 38.34 5.82
C ARG A 549 6.80 39.22 6.49
N ASN A 550 7.85 38.60 7.05
CA ASN A 550 8.95 39.30 7.73
C ASN A 550 10.15 39.59 6.82
N ASP A 551 10.09 39.17 5.55
CA ASP A 551 10.99 39.60 4.50
C ASP A 551 10.24 40.56 3.56
N ALA A 552 10.72 41.81 3.42
CA ALA A 552 10.00 42.83 2.67
C ALA A 552 9.84 42.48 1.17
N THR A 553 10.78 41.72 0.61
CA THR A 553 10.73 41.31 -0.81
C THR A 553 9.68 40.22 -0.99
N LEU A 554 9.75 39.18 -0.16
CA LEU A 554 8.81 38.05 -0.24
C LEU A 554 7.38 38.48 0.14
N ALA A 555 7.23 39.35 1.14
CA ALA A 555 5.93 39.91 1.51
C ALA A 555 5.31 40.70 0.35
N GLY A 556 6.11 41.48 -0.38
CA GLY A 556 5.66 42.22 -1.57
C GLY A 556 5.23 41.30 -2.71
N GLN A 557 6.01 40.25 -2.99
CA GLN A 557 5.71 39.23 -4.00
C GLN A 557 4.42 38.46 -3.69
N LEU A 558 4.23 38.05 -2.43
CA LEU A 558 3.00 37.39 -1.99
C LEU A 558 1.80 38.33 -2.13
N GLU A 559 1.93 39.58 -1.71
CA GLU A 559 0.87 40.58 -1.83
C GLU A 559 0.48 40.83 -3.29
N GLU A 560 1.47 40.93 -4.21
CA GLU A 560 1.21 41.05 -5.64
C GLU A 560 0.47 39.81 -6.18
N ALA A 561 0.91 38.61 -5.78
CA ALA A 561 0.28 37.36 -6.18
C ALA A 561 -1.18 37.29 -5.69
N LEU A 562 -1.46 37.67 -4.44
CA LEU A 562 -2.81 37.67 -3.87
C LEU A 562 -3.69 38.78 -4.46
N ALA A 563 -3.14 39.96 -4.74
CA ALA A 563 -3.90 41.08 -5.31
C ALA A 563 -4.28 40.88 -6.79
N SER A 564 -3.58 39.97 -7.47
CA SER A 564 -3.83 39.62 -8.86
C SER A 564 -5.14 38.87 -9.09
N ASP A 565 -5.81 38.39 -8.03
CA ASP A 565 -7.10 37.71 -8.11
C ASP A 565 -8.00 38.10 -6.93
N ALA A 566 -9.17 38.66 -7.23
CA ALA A 566 -10.08 39.20 -6.23
C ALA A 566 -10.64 38.12 -5.27
N GLN A 567 -10.62 36.83 -5.67
CA GLN A 567 -11.07 35.72 -4.84
C GLN A 567 -10.22 35.54 -3.57
N TRP A 568 -9.00 36.07 -3.54
CA TRP A 568 -8.12 36.06 -2.35
C TRP A 568 -8.46 37.12 -1.31
N THR A 569 -9.36 38.07 -1.59
CA THR A 569 -9.71 39.14 -0.64
C THR A 569 -10.11 38.64 0.76
N PRO A 570 -11.01 37.64 0.92
CA PRO A 570 -11.35 37.11 2.24
C PRO A 570 -10.19 36.37 2.92
N TYR A 571 -9.31 35.73 2.14
CA TYR A 571 -8.25 34.84 2.61
C TYR A 571 -6.89 35.50 2.83
N ARG A 572 -6.76 36.77 2.44
CA ARG A 572 -5.49 37.48 2.34
C ARG A 572 -4.69 37.48 3.65
N SER A 573 -5.31 37.86 4.76
CA SER A 573 -4.63 37.93 6.06
C SER A 573 -4.15 36.55 6.54
N GLY A 574 -4.99 35.53 6.35
CA GLY A 574 -4.68 34.15 6.70
C GLY A 574 -3.49 33.64 5.89
N MET A 575 -3.51 33.84 4.57
CA MET A 575 -2.43 33.39 3.69
C MET A 575 -1.11 34.11 3.98
N GLN A 576 -1.14 35.42 4.27
CA GLN A 576 0.04 36.16 4.71
C GLN A 576 0.61 35.65 6.04
N ALA A 577 -0.22 35.09 6.91
CA ALA A 577 0.22 34.50 8.17
C ALA A 577 0.85 33.11 8.01
N LEU A 578 0.37 32.30 7.05
CA LEU A 578 0.83 30.93 6.81
C LEU A 578 1.97 30.81 5.79
N ALA A 579 2.26 31.87 5.01
CA ALA A 579 3.34 31.87 4.03
C ALA A 579 4.73 31.82 4.69
N TRP A 580 5.52 30.81 4.31
CA TRP A 580 6.85 30.58 4.87
C TRP A 580 7.96 31.17 4.01
N HIS A 581 9.02 31.64 4.67
CA HIS A 581 10.28 32.04 4.05
C HIS A 581 11.08 30.77 3.76
N ALA A 582 10.83 30.20 2.59
CA ALA A 582 11.44 28.95 2.14
C ALA A 582 12.71 29.22 1.32
N VAL A 583 13.51 28.17 1.15
CA VAL A 583 14.54 28.11 0.12
C VAL A 583 14.13 27.04 -0.87
N ALA A 584 13.87 27.43 -2.12
CA ALA A 584 13.63 26.51 -3.22
C ALA A 584 14.96 25.93 -3.69
N LEU A 585 14.99 24.62 -3.92
CA LEU A 585 16.15 23.87 -4.38
C LEU A 585 15.80 23.13 -5.67
N ALA A 586 16.64 23.33 -6.69
CA ALA A 586 16.46 22.73 -8.01
C ALA A 586 17.70 21.93 -8.40
N THR A 587 17.51 20.67 -8.74
CA THR A 587 18.54 19.69 -9.14
C THR A 587 18.93 19.89 -10.61
N ASP A 588 19.67 20.96 -10.87
CA ASP A 588 19.86 21.47 -12.24
C ASP A 588 20.95 20.76 -13.06
N ALA A 589 21.92 20.11 -12.42
CA ALA A 589 23.06 19.53 -13.13
C ALA A 589 23.66 18.31 -12.42
N PRO A 590 24.12 17.27 -13.15
CA PRO A 590 24.89 16.19 -12.58
C PRO A 590 26.15 16.70 -11.86
N ASP A 591 26.54 16.03 -10.78
CA ASP A 591 27.77 16.31 -10.04
C ASP A 591 28.86 15.28 -10.37
N ASP A 592 30.03 15.78 -10.78
CA ASP A 592 31.21 14.96 -11.09
C ASP A 592 32.15 14.76 -9.88
N TYR A 593 31.72 15.17 -8.68
CA TYR A 593 32.46 15.12 -7.41
C TYR A 593 33.72 15.97 -7.34
N ARG A 594 33.96 16.88 -8.29
CA ARG A 594 35.16 17.73 -8.26
C ARG A 594 35.09 18.85 -7.23
N ALA A 595 33.92 19.47 -7.05
CA ALA A 595 33.72 20.42 -5.97
C ALA A 595 33.25 19.67 -4.72
N ARG A 596 33.89 19.96 -3.58
CA ARG A 596 33.56 19.36 -2.29
C ARG A 596 32.58 20.23 -1.53
N GLY A 597 31.63 19.60 -0.86
CA GLY A 597 30.72 20.26 0.06
C GLY A 597 29.74 21.25 -0.59
N ASN A 598 29.55 21.18 -1.91
CA ASN A 598 28.46 21.89 -2.57
C ASN A 598 27.11 21.24 -2.22
N THR A 599 26.01 21.97 -2.40
CA THR A 599 24.67 21.40 -2.30
C THR A 599 24.48 20.31 -3.35
N ARG A 600 24.11 19.10 -2.92
CA ARG A 600 23.94 17.92 -3.76
C ARG A 600 22.82 17.02 -3.22
N PHE A 601 22.06 16.43 -4.13
CA PHE A 601 21.09 15.37 -3.87
C PHE A 601 21.52 14.08 -4.59
N GLY A 602 21.29 12.94 -3.95
CA GLY A 602 21.64 11.61 -4.48
C GLY A 602 23.14 11.34 -4.64
N GLY A 603 23.44 10.09 -4.99
CA GLY A 603 24.80 9.56 -5.09
C GLY A 603 25.51 9.48 -3.74
N LEU A 604 26.83 9.69 -3.72
CA LEU A 604 27.64 9.66 -2.50
C LEU A 604 27.92 11.06 -1.88
N PRO A 605 28.01 11.14 -0.55
CA PRO A 605 28.36 12.37 0.19
C PRO A 605 29.85 12.71 0.11
N ASP A 606 30.18 13.98 0.36
CA ASP A 606 31.52 14.43 0.75
C ASP A 606 31.61 14.43 2.29
N LEU A 607 32.02 13.32 2.92
CA LEU A 607 31.97 13.17 4.38
C LEU A 607 33.08 13.94 5.12
N PRO A 608 32.86 14.29 6.41
CA PRO A 608 33.92 14.79 7.29
C PRO A 608 35.15 13.86 7.29
N PRO A 609 36.37 14.40 7.48
CA PRO A 609 37.57 13.59 7.53
C PRO A 609 37.47 12.52 8.63
N ASP A 610 37.93 11.30 8.32
CA ASP A 610 37.94 10.12 9.20
C ASP A 610 36.56 9.64 9.69
N MET A 611 35.46 10.16 9.13
CA MET A 611 34.10 9.69 9.44
C MET A 611 33.75 8.47 8.56
N PRO A 612 33.42 7.30 9.14
CA PRO A 612 32.94 6.17 8.36
C PRO A 612 31.56 6.49 7.76
N TYR A 613 31.24 5.85 6.63
CA TYR A 613 29.92 5.95 6.02
C TYR A 613 28.83 5.56 7.03
N PRO A 614 27.74 6.35 7.16
CA PRO A 614 26.64 6.05 8.07
C PRO A 614 26.02 4.66 7.87
N ARG A 615 25.76 3.95 8.97
CA ARG A 615 25.12 2.63 8.97
C ARG A 615 23.91 2.61 9.92
N HIS A 616 22.91 1.83 9.54
CA HIS A 616 21.75 1.47 10.37
C HIS A 616 21.93 0.06 10.96
N THR A 617 21.31 -0.22 12.09
CA THR A 617 21.29 -1.56 12.72
C THR A 617 19.85 -2.02 12.84
N ASP A 618 19.51 -3.06 12.10
CA ASP A 618 18.16 -3.61 12.06
C ASP A 618 17.84 -4.36 13.37
N ALA A 619 16.56 -4.69 13.58
CA ALA A 619 16.07 -5.31 14.82
C ALA A 619 16.71 -6.69 15.12
N ASP A 620 17.23 -7.37 14.09
CA ASP A 620 17.93 -8.65 14.21
C ASP A 620 19.44 -8.49 14.55
N GLY A 621 19.93 -7.26 14.61
CA GLY A 621 21.31 -6.91 14.91
C GLY A 621 22.25 -6.86 13.71
N SER A 622 21.75 -7.10 12.49
CA SER A 622 22.51 -6.88 11.26
C SER A 622 22.71 -5.38 11.01
N THR A 623 23.74 -5.01 10.22
CA THR A 623 24.03 -3.60 9.92
C THR A 623 24.24 -3.37 8.44
N ARG A 624 23.65 -2.31 7.91
CA ARG A 624 23.70 -1.93 6.49
C ARG A 624 24.00 -0.44 6.32
N PRO A 625 24.59 -0.02 5.18
CA PRO A 625 24.75 1.40 4.86
C PRO A 625 23.40 2.12 4.86
N MET A 626 23.37 3.36 5.34
CA MET A 626 22.19 4.22 5.23
C MET A 626 22.10 4.83 3.82
N GLN A 627 20.89 5.08 3.34
CA GLN A 627 20.67 5.81 2.09
C GLN A 627 21.06 7.28 2.25
N PHE A 628 21.82 7.82 1.30
CA PHE A 628 22.17 9.24 1.27
C PHE A 628 21.12 10.03 0.49
N ILE A 629 20.54 11.05 1.12
CA ILE A 629 19.52 11.87 0.48
C ILE A 629 20.13 13.15 -0.05
N ALA A 630 20.80 13.91 0.82
CA ALA A 630 21.32 15.21 0.44
C ALA A 630 22.48 15.69 1.33
N GLN A 631 23.28 16.58 0.78
CA GLN A 631 24.15 17.48 1.52
C GLN A 631 23.85 18.93 1.09
N LEU A 632 23.82 19.87 2.03
CA LEU A 632 23.53 21.28 1.77
C LEU A 632 24.71 22.17 2.17
N ASP A 633 25.20 22.97 1.22
CA ASP A 633 26.24 23.98 1.48
C ASP A 633 25.62 25.17 2.24
N CYS A 634 25.89 25.24 3.53
CA CYS A 634 25.35 26.29 4.38
C CYS A 634 25.83 27.71 3.99
N ALA A 635 27.00 27.84 3.37
CA ALA A 635 27.48 29.12 2.87
C ALA A 635 26.75 29.56 1.60
N GLN A 636 26.38 28.62 0.71
CA GLN A 636 25.52 28.89 -0.45
C GLN A 636 24.13 29.35 -0.02
N LEU A 637 23.54 28.73 1.01
CA LEU A 637 22.18 29.04 1.46
C LEU A 637 22.11 30.25 2.40
N ALA A 638 23.22 30.65 3.01
CA ALA A 638 23.30 31.76 3.96
C ALA A 638 22.70 33.10 3.45
N PRO A 639 22.87 33.54 2.20
CA PRO A 639 22.25 34.77 1.73
C PRO A 639 20.72 34.70 1.60
N LEU A 640 20.16 33.49 1.52
CA LEU A 640 18.75 33.23 1.21
C LEU A 640 17.87 33.07 2.45
N GLN A 641 18.47 32.80 3.61
CA GLN A 641 17.76 32.54 4.86
C GLN A 641 18.63 32.87 6.08
N ARG A 642 18.06 32.87 7.30
CA ARG A 642 18.80 33.15 8.54
C ARG A 642 18.82 32.02 9.58
N TYR A 643 18.06 30.95 9.38
CA TYR A 643 17.83 29.89 10.36
C TYR A 643 18.82 28.71 10.30
N LEU A 644 19.44 28.42 9.15
CA LEU A 644 20.48 27.38 9.04
C LEU A 644 21.86 27.91 9.48
N PRO A 645 22.82 27.02 9.77
CA PRO A 645 24.23 27.39 9.89
C PRO A 645 24.71 28.23 8.69
N ARG A 646 25.73 29.06 8.93
CA ARG A 646 26.25 30.01 7.91
C ARG A 646 27.43 29.45 7.12
N THR A 647 28.01 28.36 7.59
CA THR A 647 29.24 27.72 7.09
C THR A 647 29.12 26.21 7.24
N GLY A 648 29.94 25.48 6.51
CA GLY A 648 29.97 24.03 6.57
C GLY A 648 28.88 23.35 5.75
N VAL A 649 28.67 22.07 6.02
CA VAL A 649 27.78 21.20 5.24
C VAL A 649 26.81 20.48 6.18
N LEU A 650 25.53 20.46 5.81
CA LEU A 650 24.48 19.72 6.51
C LEU A 650 24.13 18.46 5.70
N TYR A 651 24.11 17.29 6.34
CA TYR A 651 23.91 16.01 5.67
C TYR A 651 22.61 15.34 6.10
N PHE A 652 21.98 14.60 5.19
CA PHE A 652 20.72 13.92 5.38
C PHE A 652 20.82 12.47 4.89
N PHE A 653 20.55 11.54 5.79
CA PHE A 653 20.47 10.11 5.52
C PHE A 653 19.20 9.52 6.10
N ILE A 654 18.72 8.42 5.53
CA ILE A 654 17.67 7.56 6.09
C ILE A 654 18.14 6.11 6.10
N SER A 655 17.55 5.27 6.95
CA SER A 655 17.81 3.82 6.89
C SER A 655 17.40 3.26 5.53
N ASP A 656 16.14 3.48 5.16
CA ASP A 656 15.47 3.14 3.91
C ASP A 656 14.09 3.83 3.90
N GLN A 657 13.27 3.51 2.91
CA GLN A 657 11.90 4.03 2.77
C GLN A 657 10.85 3.33 3.65
N GLU A 658 11.21 2.27 4.39
CA GLU A 658 10.28 1.49 5.23
C GLU A 658 10.36 1.92 6.71
N ASP A 659 11.57 1.93 7.27
CA ASP A 659 11.84 2.31 8.66
C ASP A 659 12.04 3.82 8.83
N LEU A 660 12.46 4.52 7.76
CA LEU A 660 12.66 5.97 7.70
C LEU A 660 13.50 6.57 8.84
N ALA A 661 14.37 5.78 9.47
CA ALA A 661 15.18 6.25 10.60
C ALA A 661 16.21 7.27 10.12
N PRO A 662 16.11 8.56 10.51
CA PRO A 662 16.97 9.58 9.93
C PRO A 662 18.31 9.68 10.65
N ARG A 663 19.32 10.11 9.91
CA ARG A 663 20.57 10.63 10.48
C ARG A 663 20.93 11.94 9.81
N VAL A 664 20.85 13.01 10.60
CA VAL A 664 21.18 14.38 10.16
C VAL A 664 22.30 14.93 11.02
N PHE A 665 23.29 15.56 10.39
CA PHE A 665 24.40 16.17 11.13
C PHE A 665 25.03 17.32 10.34
N HIS A 666 25.65 18.25 11.06
CA HIS A 666 26.35 19.40 10.51
C HIS A 666 27.86 19.29 10.75
N TYR A 667 28.64 19.59 9.72
CA TYR A 667 30.10 19.71 9.80
C TYR A 667 30.53 21.14 9.51
N ASP A 668 31.16 21.79 10.48
CA ASP A 668 31.60 23.20 10.41
C ASP A 668 33.09 23.36 10.05
N GLY A 669 33.71 22.33 9.45
CA GLY A 669 35.08 22.40 8.96
C GLY A 669 35.18 22.82 7.49
N PRO A 670 36.41 22.98 6.97
CA PRO A 670 36.61 23.46 5.61
C PRO A 670 36.33 22.37 4.57
N ASN A 671 35.76 22.75 3.42
CA ASN A 671 35.34 21.80 2.38
C ASN A 671 36.52 21.05 1.74
N ASP A 672 37.73 21.62 1.74
CA ASP A 672 38.91 20.97 1.20
C ASP A 672 39.39 19.77 2.04
N ALA A 673 39.02 19.73 3.33
CA ALA A 673 39.28 18.60 4.22
C ALA A 673 38.28 17.45 4.08
N LEU A 674 37.18 17.64 3.34
CA LEU A 674 36.17 16.59 3.17
C LEU A 674 36.73 15.39 2.39
N GLN A 675 36.36 14.20 2.83
CA GLN A 675 36.54 12.95 2.09
C GLN A 675 35.53 12.91 0.94
N THR A 676 35.99 12.70 -0.29
CA THR A 676 35.08 12.66 -1.46
C THR A 676 34.41 11.30 -1.64
N ALA A 677 33.36 11.27 -2.46
CA ALA A 677 32.80 10.03 -3.01
C ALA A 677 33.87 9.08 -3.61
N ALA A 678 34.87 9.64 -4.32
CA ALA A 678 35.96 8.87 -4.90
C ALA A 678 36.90 8.26 -3.85
N ASP A 679 36.96 8.83 -2.65
CA ASP A 679 37.72 8.28 -1.53
C ASP A 679 36.92 7.20 -0.79
N LEU A 680 35.60 7.35 -0.67
CA LEU A 680 34.68 6.35 -0.11
C LEU A 680 34.63 5.07 -0.96
N THR A 681 34.52 5.20 -2.29
CA THR A 681 34.48 4.07 -3.23
C THR A 681 35.78 3.25 -3.30
N ARG A 682 36.91 3.79 -2.85
CA ARG A 682 38.18 3.02 -2.75
C ARG A 682 38.17 2.01 -1.62
N ASP A 683 37.31 2.20 -0.62
CA ASP A 683 37.10 1.27 0.49
C ASP A 683 35.71 0.63 0.35
N ALA A 684 35.59 -0.30 -0.60
CA ALA A 684 34.32 -0.93 -0.98
C ALA A 684 33.56 -1.56 0.20
N ALA A 685 34.24 -1.92 1.29
CA ALA A 685 33.62 -2.43 2.51
C ALA A 685 32.73 -1.39 3.22
N GLN A 686 32.97 -0.08 3.01
CA GLN A 686 32.17 0.98 3.65
C GLN A 686 30.76 1.11 3.06
N ILE A 687 30.61 0.78 1.77
CA ILE A 687 29.37 0.89 1.00
C ILE A 687 28.85 -0.49 0.55
N ASP A 688 29.39 -1.57 1.10
CA ASP A 688 28.94 -2.93 0.84
C ASP A 688 27.49 -3.13 1.31
N GLY A 689 26.63 -3.62 0.40
CA GLY A 689 25.18 -3.75 0.61
C GLY A 689 24.37 -2.46 0.46
N MET A 690 24.89 -1.43 -0.22
CA MET A 690 24.14 -0.21 -0.55
C MET A 690 23.18 -0.47 -1.73
N GLU A 691 21.88 -0.24 -1.51
CA GLU A 691 20.80 -0.41 -2.49
C GLU A 691 20.25 0.96 -2.96
N ASP A 692 21.13 1.93 -3.24
CA ASP A 692 20.75 3.29 -3.65
C ASP A 692 21.31 3.61 -5.04
N ASP A 693 20.42 3.61 -6.03
CA ASP A 693 20.74 3.89 -7.44
C ASP A 693 20.69 5.39 -7.79
N SER A 694 20.51 6.27 -6.79
CA SER A 694 20.40 7.71 -7.04
C SER A 694 21.68 8.30 -7.63
N LEU A 695 21.52 9.15 -8.64
CA LEU A 695 22.63 9.82 -9.31
C LEU A 695 23.00 11.11 -8.58
N PRO A 696 24.27 11.52 -8.55
CA PRO A 696 24.63 12.76 -7.88
C PRO A 696 24.23 13.98 -8.71
N TYR A 697 23.40 14.86 -8.15
CA TYR A 697 22.98 16.11 -8.77
C TYR A 697 23.27 17.31 -7.88
N ARG A 698 23.92 18.33 -8.46
CA ARG A 698 24.11 19.64 -7.84
C ARG A 698 22.77 20.37 -7.81
N ALA A 699 22.52 21.09 -6.73
CA ALA A 699 21.34 21.95 -6.65
C ALA A 699 21.67 23.44 -6.60
N SER A 700 20.92 24.22 -7.38
CA SER A 700 20.84 25.66 -7.20
C SER A 700 19.78 26.00 -6.16
N ALA A 701 19.83 27.22 -5.64
CA ALA A 701 18.98 27.66 -4.55
C ALA A 701 18.51 29.10 -4.76
N THR A 702 17.28 29.40 -4.38
CA THR A 702 16.77 30.78 -4.28
C THR A 702 15.78 30.91 -3.14
N ALA A 703 15.59 32.13 -2.63
CA ALA A 703 14.55 32.40 -1.64
C ALA A 703 13.17 32.30 -2.31
N TRP A 704 12.21 31.67 -1.63
CA TRP A 704 10.90 31.34 -2.19
C TRP A 704 9.80 31.48 -1.12
N ILE A 705 8.57 31.68 -1.59
CA ILE A 705 7.37 31.73 -0.75
C ILE A 705 6.66 30.39 -0.85
N SER A 706 6.68 29.62 0.23
CA SER A 706 5.92 28.38 0.32
C SER A 706 4.60 28.62 1.03
N VAL A 707 3.51 28.07 0.49
CA VAL A 707 2.16 28.12 1.07
C VAL A 707 1.59 26.70 1.20
N PRO A 708 0.59 26.45 2.07
CA PRO A 708 0.06 25.11 2.32
C PRO A 708 -0.61 24.43 1.10
N HIS A 709 -0.79 23.11 1.18
CA HIS A 709 -1.65 22.32 0.30
C HIS A 709 -2.95 22.03 1.06
N PHE A 710 -4.07 22.70 0.75
CA PHE A 710 -5.33 22.55 1.51
C PHE A 710 -6.13 21.27 1.12
N TYR A 711 -5.44 20.20 0.68
CA TYR A 711 -6.05 19.01 0.08
C TYR A 711 -6.85 18.13 1.06
N SER A 712 -6.37 17.92 2.30
CA SER A 712 -7.08 17.13 3.33
C SER A 712 -7.01 17.75 4.73
N ASP A 713 -6.62 19.03 4.79
CA ASP A 713 -5.98 19.64 5.97
C ASP A 713 -6.97 20.52 6.79
N GLU A 714 -8.29 20.30 6.63
CA GLU A 714 -9.38 21.10 7.23
C GLU A 714 -9.15 21.32 8.72
N ALA A 715 -8.81 20.27 9.47
CA ALA A 715 -8.69 20.31 10.92
C ALA A 715 -7.42 21.01 11.45
N TYR A 716 -6.39 21.23 10.62
CA TYR A 716 -5.06 21.66 11.10
C TYR A 716 -4.80 23.14 10.87
N TYR A 717 -5.32 23.73 9.79
CA TYR A 717 -5.22 25.17 9.54
C TYR A 717 -6.44 25.96 10.01
N GLN A 718 -7.57 25.29 10.32
CA GLN A 718 -8.70 25.95 10.97
C GLN A 718 -8.28 26.57 12.30
N GLY A 719 -8.43 27.90 12.41
CA GLY A 719 -8.00 28.66 13.58
C GLY A 719 -6.49 28.96 13.64
N ALA A 720 -5.67 28.47 12.71
CA ALA A 720 -4.25 28.81 12.63
C ALA A 720 -4.01 30.28 12.23
N ALA A 721 -4.93 30.85 11.44
CA ALA A 721 -4.98 32.27 11.15
C ALA A 721 -6.43 32.74 10.85
N GLU A 722 -6.70 34.02 11.08
CA GLU A 722 -8.00 34.62 10.75
C GLU A 722 -8.24 34.70 9.24
N GLY A 723 -9.46 34.33 8.83
CA GLY A 723 -9.93 34.48 7.45
C GLY A 723 -9.58 33.31 6.55
N LEU A 724 -9.35 32.09 7.06
CA LEU A 724 -9.12 30.89 6.24
C LEU A 724 -10.35 30.01 6.06
N ASP A 725 -11.46 30.33 6.73
CA ASP A 725 -12.70 29.53 6.71
C ASP A 725 -13.24 29.38 5.27
N GLY A 726 -13.44 28.15 4.80
CA GLY A 726 -13.95 27.85 3.45
C GLY A 726 -12.90 27.85 2.33
N LEU A 727 -11.61 27.98 2.66
CA LEU A 727 -10.53 27.89 1.67
C LEU A 727 -10.28 26.43 1.21
N GLU A 728 -10.66 25.47 2.03
CA GLU A 728 -10.66 24.02 1.74
C GLU A 728 -11.47 23.67 0.48
N ASP A 729 -12.63 24.30 0.29
CA ASP A 729 -13.48 24.10 -0.89
C ASP A 729 -12.93 24.79 -2.15
N ALA A 730 -11.84 25.55 -2.01
CA ALA A 730 -11.22 26.35 -3.06
C ALA A 730 -9.83 25.82 -3.46
N TYR A 731 -9.67 24.50 -3.54
CA TYR A 731 -8.44 23.81 -3.92
C TYR A 731 -7.76 24.41 -5.18
N GLU A 732 -8.53 24.61 -6.25
CA GLU A 732 -8.04 25.21 -7.51
C GLU A 732 -7.48 26.63 -7.33
N LEU A 733 -8.06 27.42 -6.41
CA LEU A 733 -7.58 28.76 -6.11
C LEU A 733 -6.20 28.71 -5.45
N VAL A 734 -6.02 27.77 -4.50
CA VAL A 734 -4.76 27.54 -3.79
C VAL A 734 -3.66 27.07 -4.74
N GLU A 735 -3.94 26.07 -5.57
CA GLU A 735 -2.94 25.55 -6.53
C GLU A 735 -2.55 26.60 -7.57
N ALA A 736 -3.51 27.40 -8.07
CA ALA A 736 -3.20 28.51 -8.96
C ALA A 736 -2.30 29.59 -8.31
N LEU A 737 -2.45 29.85 -7.00
CA LEU A 737 -1.54 30.73 -6.26
C LEU A 737 -0.13 30.12 -6.17
N ARG A 738 -0.04 28.83 -5.87
CA ARG A 738 1.23 28.12 -5.75
C ARG A 738 2.01 28.11 -7.06
N ASP A 739 1.34 27.83 -8.18
CA ASP A 739 1.93 27.92 -9.52
C ASP A 739 2.45 29.33 -9.82
N ARG A 740 1.68 30.36 -9.45
CA ARG A 740 2.07 31.76 -9.63
C ARG A 740 3.31 32.10 -8.80
N LEU A 741 3.38 31.66 -7.55
CA LEU A 741 4.54 31.86 -6.67
C LEU A 741 5.75 31.06 -7.15
N ALA A 742 5.55 29.84 -7.66
CA ALA A 742 6.61 29.02 -8.25
C ALA A 742 7.17 29.68 -9.53
N ALA A 743 6.32 30.28 -10.37
CA ALA A 743 6.73 31.00 -11.58
C ALA A 743 7.53 32.29 -11.29
N GLN A 744 7.42 32.86 -10.09
CA GLN A 744 8.24 34.00 -9.64
C GLN A 744 9.64 33.58 -9.17
N SER A 745 9.84 32.29 -8.87
CA SER A 745 11.13 31.75 -8.45
C SER A 745 12.11 31.70 -9.62
N THR A 746 13.38 32.00 -9.35
CA THR A 746 14.45 31.89 -10.36
C THR A 746 14.88 30.45 -10.64
N VAL A 747 14.46 29.51 -9.78
CA VAL A 747 14.74 28.07 -9.90
C VAL A 747 13.45 27.30 -9.63
N LYS A 748 13.25 26.14 -10.26
CA LYS A 748 12.05 25.33 -10.03
C LYS A 748 12.07 24.76 -8.60
N PRO A 749 11.04 24.99 -7.75
CA PRO A 749 11.05 24.55 -6.35
C PRO A 749 10.75 23.04 -6.22
N VAL A 750 11.66 22.19 -6.70
CA VAL A 750 11.53 20.72 -6.67
C VAL A 750 11.75 20.17 -5.26
N HIS A 751 12.76 20.67 -4.57
CA HIS A 751 13.01 20.41 -3.15
C HIS A 751 12.94 21.73 -2.38
N GLY A 752 12.90 21.67 -1.04
CA GLY A 752 12.76 22.88 -0.24
C GLY A 752 13.26 22.79 1.18
N VAL A 753 13.79 23.89 1.70
CA VAL A 753 14.00 24.09 3.13
C VAL A 753 12.94 25.05 3.64
N ASN A 754 12.36 24.76 4.81
CA ASN A 754 11.26 25.53 5.40
C ASN A 754 10.08 25.69 4.43
N SER A 755 9.75 24.61 3.71
CA SER A 755 8.65 24.55 2.75
C SER A 755 7.53 23.65 3.24
N HIS A 756 6.30 23.99 2.86
CA HIS A 756 5.15 23.11 3.01
C HIS A 756 5.36 21.81 2.22
N VAL A 757 4.83 20.73 2.77
CA VAL A 757 4.86 19.37 2.23
C VAL A 757 3.43 19.02 1.87
N PHE A 758 3.23 18.31 0.76
CA PHE A 758 1.92 17.74 0.45
C PHE A 758 1.60 16.62 1.46
N LYS A 759 0.39 16.64 2.04
CA LYS A 759 -0.08 15.63 2.99
C LYS A 759 -1.56 15.34 2.76
N GLN A 760 -1.93 14.07 2.89
CA GLN A 760 -3.30 13.56 2.94
C GLN A 760 -3.79 13.35 4.39
N HIS A 761 -2.90 13.49 5.37
CA HIS A 761 -3.12 13.25 6.80
C HIS A 761 -2.56 14.39 7.68
N ASP A 762 -2.02 14.05 8.87
CA ASP A 762 -1.40 15.01 9.80
C ASP A 762 -0.30 15.85 9.10
N THR A 763 -0.20 17.15 9.42
CA THR A 763 0.94 17.96 8.96
C THR A 763 2.29 17.40 9.47
N PRO A 764 3.41 17.61 8.76
CA PRO A 764 4.72 17.12 9.19
C PRO A 764 5.12 17.59 10.60
N LEU A 765 4.68 18.80 10.96
CA LEU A 765 4.95 19.42 12.26
C LEU A 765 4.12 18.75 13.36
N SER A 766 2.86 18.39 13.08
CA SER A 766 2.00 17.63 13.98
C SER A 766 2.54 16.22 14.20
N GLU A 767 3.00 15.55 13.16
CA GLU A 767 3.64 14.22 13.27
C GLU A 767 4.93 14.29 14.09
N ALA A 768 5.80 15.26 13.81
CA ALA A 768 7.03 15.48 14.59
C ALA A 768 6.71 15.79 16.05
N ALA A 769 5.72 16.65 16.32
CA ALA A 769 5.25 16.93 17.67
C ALA A 769 4.66 15.69 18.34
N ASN A 770 3.92 14.85 17.62
CA ASN A 770 3.40 13.59 18.12
C ASN A 770 4.56 12.64 18.48
N ARG A 771 5.59 12.52 17.64
CA ARG A 771 6.71 11.60 17.85
C ARG A 771 7.72 12.08 18.90
N LEU A 772 8.09 13.35 18.82
CA LEU A 772 9.17 13.97 19.58
C LEU A 772 8.68 14.76 20.80
N ARG A 773 7.36 15.00 20.89
CA ARG A 773 6.69 15.85 21.90
C ARG A 773 6.98 17.34 21.68
N GLY A 774 6.18 18.20 22.28
CA GLY A 774 6.23 19.64 22.09
C GLY A 774 5.05 20.15 21.27
N ARG A 775 5.10 21.43 20.92
CA ARG A 775 4.05 22.10 20.13
C ARG A 775 4.44 22.06 18.67
N ALA A 776 3.49 21.82 17.77
CA ALA A 776 3.76 21.70 16.34
C ALA A 776 4.42 22.97 15.79
N GLU A 777 3.99 24.16 16.24
CA GLU A 777 4.56 25.44 15.83
C GLU A 777 6.02 25.66 16.25
N ASP A 778 6.55 24.89 17.20
CA ASP A 778 7.96 24.96 17.60
C ASP A 778 8.87 24.12 16.68
N PHE A 779 8.30 23.38 15.72
CA PHE A 779 9.01 22.61 14.71
C PHE A 779 9.02 23.33 13.35
N MET A 780 9.96 22.93 12.49
CA MET A 780 10.04 23.38 11.10
C MET A 780 10.53 22.26 10.18
N VAL A 781 10.09 22.30 8.92
CA VAL A 781 10.57 21.38 7.87
C VAL A 781 12.00 21.76 7.52
N LEU A 782 12.96 20.98 8.03
CA LEU A 782 14.39 21.18 7.80
C LEU A 782 14.77 20.91 6.34
N LEU A 783 14.15 19.92 5.71
CA LEU A 783 14.30 19.62 4.29
C LEU A 783 13.10 18.81 3.80
N ARG A 784 12.48 19.23 2.69
CA ARG A 784 11.54 18.47 1.87
C ARG A 784 12.23 18.02 0.60
N VAL A 785 12.10 16.74 0.26
CA VAL A 785 12.64 16.11 -0.94
C VAL A 785 11.50 15.40 -1.66
N ALA A 786 11.01 16.00 -2.74
CA ALA A 786 10.02 15.36 -3.59
C ALA A 786 10.65 14.23 -4.42
N SER A 787 9.82 13.30 -4.90
CA SER A 787 10.20 12.41 -5.99
C SER A 787 10.67 13.24 -7.19
N ASP A 788 11.85 12.90 -7.70
CA ASP A 788 12.56 13.73 -8.65
C ASP A 788 13.36 12.83 -9.60
N PRO A 789 13.11 12.87 -10.93
CA PRO A 789 13.93 12.13 -11.90
C PRO A 789 15.42 12.49 -11.83
N HIS A 790 15.77 13.62 -11.21
CA HIS A 790 17.14 14.05 -10.98
C HIS A 790 17.32 14.36 -9.49
N PRO A 791 17.59 13.36 -8.64
CA PRO A 791 18.61 12.35 -8.91
C PRO A 791 18.10 10.96 -9.31
N GLY A 792 16.80 10.79 -9.51
CA GLY A 792 16.16 9.47 -9.69
C GLY A 792 15.46 9.01 -8.40
N PHE A 793 15.10 9.94 -7.53
CA PHE A 793 14.30 9.64 -6.35
C PHE A 793 12.88 9.26 -6.75
N CYS A 794 12.44 8.09 -6.30
CA CYS A 794 11.06 7.64 -6.36
C CYS A 794 10.67 7.20 -4.95
N PHE A 795 9.88 8.04 -4.28
CA PHE A 795 9.31 7.75 -2.98
C PHE A 795 7.92 7.16 -3.20
N TRP A 796 7.84 5.84 -3.25
CA TRP A 796 6.61 5.10 -3.58
C TRP A 796 5.95 5.63 -4.87
N ASP A 797 4.66 6.00 -4.83
CA ASP A 797 3.90 6.53 -5.96
C ASP A 797 4.08 8.06 -6.08
N ALA A 798 5.31 8.47 -6.42
CA ALA A 798 5.68 9.88 -6.63
C ALA A 798 5.50 10.80 -5.40
N GLY A 799 5.75 10.26 -4.21
CA GLY A 799 5.66 10.93 -2.92
C GLY A 799 6.76 11.95 -2.57
N GLU A 800 6.70 12.47 -1.34
CA GLU A 800 7.66 13.41 -0.75
C GLU A 800 8.24 12.86 0.57
N LEU A 801 9.57 12.92 0.70
CA LEU A 801 10.31 12.68 1.95
C LEU A 801 10.53 14.03 2.67
N TYR A 802 10.39 14.07 3.98
CA TYR A 802 10.57 15.31 4.75
C TYR A 802 11.23 15.09 6.10
N PHE A 803 12.16 15.98 6.44
CA PHE A 803 12.88 16.04 7.70
C PHE A 803 12.37 17.23 8.51
N VAL A 804 12.07 17.01 9.80
CA VAL A 804 11.49 18.03 10.68
C VAL A 804 12.34 18.15 11.94
N ILE A 805 12.70 19.38 12.30
CA ILE A 805 13.51 19.69 13.48
C ILE A 805 12.82 20.69 14.40
N HIS A 806 13.02 20.56 15.70
CA HIS A 806 12.59 21.58 16.66
C HIS A 806 13.48 22.84 16.52
N LYS A 807 12.88 24.02 16.43
CA LYS A 807 13.58 25.30 16.18
C LYS A 807 14.66 25.64 17.22
N SER A 808 14.44 25.27 18.49
CA SER A 808 15.48 25.36 19.54
C SER A 808 16.72 24.53 19.22
N ASP A 809 16.58 23.32 18.69
CA ASP A 809 17.73 22.45 18.43
C ASP A 809 18.46 22.91 17.18
N LEU A 810 17.73 23.42 16.19
CA LEU A 810 18.33 24.15 15.07
C LEU A 810 19.17 25.34 15.56
N ALA A 811 18.67 26.13 16.51
CA ALA A 811 19.41 27.25 17.11
C ALA A 811 20.64 26.80 17.90
N LYS A 812 20.61 25.61 18.52
CA LYS A 812 21.78 24.96 19.16
C LYS A 812 22.74 24.34 18.14
N ARG A 813 22.31 24.15 16.89
CA ARG A 813 22.97 23.33 15.86
C ARG A 813 23.09 21.86 16.27
N ASP A 814 22.11 21.37 17.01
CA ASP A 814 22.01 19.95 17.38
C ASP A 814 21.00 19.27 16.45
N PHE A 815 21.50 18.43 15.55
CA PHE A 815 20.69 17.73 14.56
C PHE A 815 20.44 16.26 14.95
N SER A 816 20.74 15.87 16.19
CA SER A 816 20.65 14.48 16.65
C SER A 816 19.24 13.97 16.87
N ASN A 817 18.23 14.84 16.92
CA ASN A 817 16.83 14.48 17.13
C ASN A 817 15.91 15.09 16.04
N VAL A 818 16.10 14.63 14.82
CA VAL A 818 15.28 15.00 13.66
C VAL A 818 14.22 13.92 13.43
N TYR A 819 12.99 14.33 13.16
CA TYR A 819 11.93 13.44 12.69
C TYR A 819 12.00 13.35 11.16
N CYS A 820 11.69 12.18 10.62
CA CYS A 820 11.56 11.97 9.17
C CYS A 820 10.26 11.24 8.88
N GLY A 821 9.57 11.68 7.84
CA GLY A 821 8.38 11.03 7.31
C GLY A 821 8.41 11.00 5.80
N LEU A 822 7.53 10.18 5.23
CA LEU A 822 7.33 10.01 3.80
C LEU A 822 5.82 10.02 3.57
N GLU A 823 5.37 10.76 2.56
CA GLU A 823 3.99 10.76 2.10
C GLU A 823 3.94 10.36 0.63
N SER A 824 2.95 9.57 0.23
CA SER A 824 2.66 9.18 -1.16
C SER A 824 1.14 9.10 -1.36
N SER A 825 0.68 9.12 -2.62
CA SER A 825 -0.73 8.94 -2.98
C SER A 825 -1.35 7.60 -2.59
#